data_AF-A0A5C3FHZ0-F1
#
_entry.id   AF-A0A5C3FHZ0-F1
#
_cell.length_a   1.000
_cell.length_b   1.000
_cell.length_c   1.000
_cell.angle_alpha   90.00
_cell.angle_beta   90.00
_cell.angle_gamma   90.00
#
_symmetry.space_group_name_H-M   'P 1'
#
loop_
_entity.id
_entity.type
_entity.pdbx_description
1 polymer ?
#
loop_
_entity_poly.entity_id
_entity_poly.type
_entity_poly.pdbx_seq_one_letter_code
_entity_poly.pdbx_strand_id
1 'polypeptide(L)'
;MSLAGAWKQAVHGLLVGRTDAAQAPASLATSADAYLVLTAHLEPCAPSQCRFFDSDSGAFRLDSHANSALQALLDHHSAQPSSSKSHLSTPSPVLEALSSNYTQRCLRAFDAVAADRGLVIIDDSGQTQSKLAPHLPAKLAAISTWFRVWLSPYSPAAIFDGLHEHRNQLLRSLQDRLRPFIDAAAVEALQVLLEQLVAEPTHVDLSSCFVAHVQLAGVSSTVLTLLGRVVQREIGRKVQAVVDAVDPGAHDQVLQLESAARPVLQQWLDEHAKPRVQAIRQHCLAPDTPSSDAMQDSDGAESATWLSRLDVQLDEALCATRANQLFDLVAVYPESAAALQDLRLSLQTADQRLGVARRLGEALQMRLLHPGAHTRDIIQMYVHLVRALREMDATGVVLSRVVSPLRRYLRARKDTVRVIVASMLGDDPDFTLLKDELERADDEEQEHDGTKRRRRARRSLQTTQPASAVQPKRRKVKRGVARRRVVQVEVSDSDASSDEDWDDPDWVPKPVEAGSGYRMSTSKDILSMLTSIFDDRTGFIAALEKSMADQLVHVKAYKAMDEYRNNMILKKRFGDKNMGKCDVMLGDVTESRRIDSEIHHRRRSQAPTAAVGVEGMVSRLHPLIVSRQFWPEPTIQPGAAGVGDFTLPPLFGHAQEEYGKTFSQTKAMRKLHWLNHLGSVELEVELDSGQSIAVECSLIQAAVLEVISRAQAAERTEAPKVVTQSDVMDQLNLQREADAAAALNFWLGHGLIQPLPGVPDAFVVQSSLPDVDADAHSP
;
A
#
# COMPACT_ATOMS: atom_id res chain seq x y z
N MET A 1 -21.58 -5.71 71.19
CA MET A 1 -20.82 -6.69 71.98
C MET A 1 -20.53 -7.88 71.06
N SER A 2 -19.31 -8.06 70.56
CA SER A 2 -19.04 -9.12 69.57
C SER A 2 -19.13 -10.50 70.24
N LEU A 3 -19.66 -11.49 69.52
CA LEU A 3 -19.67 -12.90 69.95
C LEU A 3 -18.26 -13.39 70.36
N ALA A 4 -17.21 -12.88 69.71
CA ALA A 4 -15.82 -13.10 70.08
C ALA A 4 -15.41 -12.46 71.41
N GLY A 5 -16.01 -11.32 71.80
CA GLY A 5 -15.80 -10.68 73.10
C GLY A 5 -16.46 -11.44 74.24
N ALA A 6 -17.68 -11.95 74.02
CA ALA A 6 -18.37 -12.82 74.97
C ALA A 6 -17.64 -14.17 75.15
N TRP A 7 -17.11 -14.74 74.07
CA TRP A 7 -16.35 -16.00 74.12
C TRP A 7 -14.95 -15.83 74.71
N LYS A 8 -14.25 -14.71 74.45
CA LYS A 8 -12.98 -14.40 75.14
C LYS A 8 -13.17 -14.19 76.64
N GLN A 9 -14.28 -13.59 77.07
CA GLN A 9 -14.62 -13.50 78.49
C GLN A 9 -14.97 -14.88 79.09
N ALA A 10 -15.65 -15.75 78.34
CA ALA A 10 -15.93 -17.13 78.77
C ALA A 10 -14.66 -17.98 78.88
N VAL A 11 -13.73 -17.87 77.92
CA VAL A 11 -12.43 -18.57 77.94
C VAL A 11 -11.50 -18.00 79.02
N HIS A 12 -11.53 -16.69 79.26
CA HIS A 12 -10.78 -16.09 80.36
C HIS A 12 -11.33 -16.51 81.73
N GLY A 13 -12.66 -16.70 81.83
CA GLY A 13 -13.30 -17.30 83.00
C GLY A 13 -12.93 -18.78 83.22
N LEU A 14 -12.77 -19.55 82.14
CA LEU A 14 -12.36 -20.97 82.20
C LEU A 14 -10.88 -21.18 82.59
N LEU A 15 -9.99 -20.26 82.22
CA LEU A 15 -8.58 -20.31 82.62
C LEU A 15 -8.35 -19.89 84.08
N VAL A 16 -9.22 -19.02 84.63
CA VAL A 16 -9.17 -18.61 86.05
C VAL A 16 -9.86 -19.63 86.97
N GLY A 17 -10.83 -20.39 86.46
CA GLY A 17 -11.56 -21.44 87.20
C GLY A 17 -10.84 -22.79 87.32
N ARG A 18 -9.51 -22.84 87.22
CA ARG A 18 -8.73 -24.10 87.33
C ARG A 18 -8.21 -24.34 88.75
N THR A 19 -9.05 -24.09 89.75
CA THR A 19 -8.90 -24.60 91.12
C THR A 19 -10.30 -24.86 91.66
N ASP A 20 -10.88 -25.99 91.26
CA ASP A 20 -11.79 -26.82 92.06
C ASP A 20 -12.51 -27.79 91.12
N ALA A 21 -12.00 -29.02 91.10
CA ALA A 21 -12.60 -30.14 90.40
C ALA A 21 -13.76 -30.69 91.23
N ALA A 22 -14.99 -30.25 90.93
CA ALA A 22 -16.19 -31.04 91.17
C ALA A 22 -17.38 -30.46 90.38
N GLN A 23 -17.92 -31.28 89.46
CA GLN A 23 -19.25 -31.18 88.86
C GLN A 23 -19.50 -30.04 87.86
N ALA A 24 -18.95 -30.20 86.65
CA ALA A 24 -19.59 -29.76 85.41
C ALA A 24 -20.21 -31.00 84.70
N PRO A 25 -21.34 -30.89 83.98
CA PRO A 25 -21.96 -32.05 83.35
C PRO A 25 -21.05 -32.63 82.25
N ALA A 26 -20.84 -33.95 82.27
CA ALA A 26 -19.92 -34.69 81.41
C ALA A 26 -20.15 -34.51 79.89
N SER A 27 -21.29 -33.95 79.48
CA SER A 27 -21.67 -33.70 78.08
C SER A 27 -21.03 -32.45 77.45
N LEU A 28 -20.54 -31.48 78.24
CA LEU A 28 -19.85 -30.29 77.73
C LEU A 28 -18.35 -30.53 77.48
N ALA A 29 -17.73 -31.44 78.25
CA ALA A 29 -16.33 -31.81 78.09
C ALA A 29 -16.08 -32.59 76.78
N THR A 30 -17.00 -33.48 76.40
CA THR A 30 -16.92 -34.28 75.16
C THR A 30 -17.01 -33.43 73.89
N SER A 31 -17.78 -32.34 73.90
CA SER A 31 -17.89 -31.41 72.78
C SER A 31 -16.62 -30.54 72.61
N ALA A 32 -16.01 -30.10 73.71
CA ALA A 32 -14.76 -29.35 73.68
C ALA A 32 -13.59 -30.21 73.19
N ASP A 33 -13.50 -31.46 73.66
CA ASP A 33 -12.48 -32.41 73.22
C ASP A 33 -12.66 -32.77 71.73
N ALA A 34 -13.89 -32.97 71.26
CA ALA A 34 -14.16 -33.20 69.83
C ALA A 34 -13.78 -32.01 68.94
N TYR A 35 -13.99 -30.77 69.39
CA TYR A 35 -13.55 -29.56 68.69
C TYR A 35 -12.01 -29.45 68.65
N LEU A 36 -11.32 -29.81 69.73
CA LEU A 36 -9.85 -29.85 69.77
C LEU A 36 -9.27 -30.91 68.84
N VAL A 37 -9.88 -32.10 68.78
CA VAL A 37 -9.48 -33.17 67.86
C VAL A 37 -9.63 -32.73 66.40
N LEU A 38 -10.75 -32.09 66.03
CA LEU A 38 -10.95 -31.58 64.67
C LEU A 38 -10.03 -30.42 64.32
N THR A 39 -9.78 -29.49 65.25
CA THR A 39 -8.84 -28.38 65.01
C THR A 39 -7.38 -28.82 64.92
N ALA A 40 -6.99 -29.91 65.59
CA ALA A 40 -5.67 -30.54 65.44
C ALA A 40 -5.55 -31.34 64.14
N HIS A 41 -6.63 -31.97 63.69
CA HIS A 41 -6.66 -32.67 62.40
C HIS A 41 -6.58 -31.67 61.22
N LEU A 42 -7.25 -30.51 61.32
CA LEU A 42 -7.25 -29.44 60.31
C LEU A 42 -6.07 -28.45 60.46
N GLU A 43 -4.92 -28.90 60.92
CA GLU A 43 -3.74 -28.04 61.02
C GLU A 43 -3.14 -27.76 59.62
N PRO A 44 -3.02 -26.50 59.17
CA PRO A 44 -2.49 -26.18 57.85
C PRO A 44 -0.99 -26.42 57.79
N CYS A 45 -0.60 -27.49 57.09
CA CYS A 45 0.79 -27.91 56.92
C CYS A 45 1.19 -27.94 55.43
N ALA A 46 2.44 -28.34 55.17
CA ALA A 46 2.89 -28.61 53.81
C ALA A 46 2.09 -29.75 53.16
N PRO A 47 1.88 -29.73 51.83
CA PRO A 47 1.10 -30.76 51.12
C PRO A 47 1.53 -32.20 51.43
N SER A 48 2.82 -32.45 51.66
CA SER A 48 3.38 -33.77 52.00
C SER A 48 3.23 -34.18 53.47
N GLN A 49 2.80 -33.26 54.33
CA GLN A 49 2.65 -33.45 55.78
C GLN A 49 1.20 -33.28 56.25
N CYS A 50 0.28 -32.94 55.35
CA CYS A 50 -1.13 -32.78 55.65
C CYS A 50 -1.82 -34.13 55.88
N ARG A 51 -2.50 -34.27 57.02
CA ARG A 51 -3.24 -35.49 57.38
C ARG A 51 -4.58 -35.62 56.65
N PHE A 52 -5.16 -34.48 56.27
CA PHE A 52 -6.50 -34.40 55.69
C PHE A 52 -6.54 -34.32 54.16
N PHE A 53 -5.39 -34.44 53.49
CA PHE A 53 -5.26 -34.33 52.04
C PHE A 53 -4.48 -35.52 51.49
N ASP A 54 -5.03 -36.18 50.48
CA ASP A 54 -4.35 -37.25 49.77
C ASP A 54 -3.73 -36.71 48.48
N SER A 55 -2.41 -36.84 48.34
CA SER A 55 -1.65 -36.32 47.20
C SER A 55 -1.97 -37.03 45.88
N ASP A 56 -2.39 -38.29 45.96
CA ASP A 56 -2.58 -39.14 44.77
C ASP A 56 -3.99 -38.97 44.19
N SER A 57 -5.01 -38.76 45.04
CA SER A 57 -6.41 -38.55 44.63
C SER A 57 -6.82 -37.08 44.58
N GLY A 58 -6.02 -36.16 45.15
CA GLY A 58 -6.36 -34.73 45.25
C GLY A 58 -7.59 -34.45 46.12
N ALA A 59 -8.06 -35.45 46.87
CA ALA A 59 -9.30 -35.41 47.61
C ALA A 59 -9.07 -35.16 49.11
N PHE A 60 -10.08 -34.59 49.75
CA PHE A 60 -10.12 -34.46 51.19
C PHE A 60 -10.31 -35.84 51.84
N ARG A 61 -9.48 -36.15 52.85
CA ARG A 61 -9.54 -37.40 53.62
C ARG A 61 -9.87 -37.09 55.08
N LEU A 62 -10.83 -37.85 55.61
CA LEU A 62 -11.20 -37.79 57.03
C LEU A 62 -10.78 -39.09 57.72
N ASP A 63 -9.88 -39.00 58.70
CA ASP A 63 -9.50 -40.15 59.51
C ASP A 63 -10.66 -40.59 60.41
N SER A 64 -10.70 -41.88 60.77
CA SER A 64 -11.79 -42.49 61.56
C SER A 64 -12.02 -41.78 62.90
N HIS A 65 -10.95 -41.31 63.54
CA HIS A 65 -11.03 -40.54 64.79
C HIS A 65 -11.66 -39.16 64.58
N ALA A 66 -11.28 -38.45 63.52
CA ALA A 66 -11.85 -37.16 63.15
C ALA A 66 -13.32 -37.29 62.72
N ASN A 67 -13.68 -38.37 62.01
CA ASN A 67 -15.07 -38.67 61.65
C ASN A 67 -15.94 -38.93 62.89
N SER A 68 -15.43 -39.65 63.88
CA SER A 68 -16.15 -39.87 65.14
C SER A 68 -16.35 -38.57 65.95
N ALA A 69 -15.36 -37.68 65.95
CA ALA A 69 -15.44 -36.37 66.59
C ALA A 69 -16.41 -35.42 65.86
N LEU A 70 -16.45 -35.48 64.52
CA LEU A 70 -17.40 -34.75 63.70
C LEU A 70 -18.85 -35.19 63.99
N GLN A 71 -19.10 -36.50 64.03
CA GLN A 71 -20.42 -37.05 64.36
C GLN A 71 -20.86 -36.66 65.78
N ALA A 72 -19.95 -36.75 66.76
CA ALA A 72 -20.24 -36.32 68.13
C ALA A 72 -20.64 -34.82 68.21
N LEU A 73 -20.00 -33.94 67.44
CA LEU A 73 -20.35 -32.51 67.40
C LEU A 73 -21.68 -32.22 66.70
N LEU A 74 -22.02 -32.97 65.66
CA LEU A 74 -23.29 -32.80 64.93
C LEU A 74 -24.49 -33.38 65.72
N ASP A 75 -24.30 -34.51 66.41
CA ASP A 75 -25.33 -35.15 67.24
C ASP A 75 -25.70 -34.33 68.48
N HIS A 76 -24.75 -33.56 69.04
CA HIS A 76 -25.04 -32.64 70.15
C HIS A 76 -25.93 -31.45 69.76
N HIS A 77 -25.99 -31.10 68.48
CA HIS A 77 -26.84 -30.00 67.97
C HIS A 77 -28.21 -30.43 67.47
N SER A 78 -28.40 -31.71 67.12
CA SER A 78 -29.73 -32.26 66.78
C SER A 78 -30.62 -32.46 68.03
N ALA A 79 -30.01 -32.49 69.22
CA ALA A 79 -30.70 -32.72 70.50
C ALA A 79 -31.36 -31.48 71.13
N GLN A 80 -31.33 -30.29 70.50
CA GLN A 80 -32.14 -29.14 70.94
C GLN A 80 -33.53 -29.18 70.27
N PRO A 81 -34.64 -29.32 71.01
CA PRO A 81 -35.97 -29.27 70.42
C PRO A 81 -36.32 -27.81 70.11
N SER A 82 -36.03 -27.36 68.88
CA SER A 82 -36.52 -26.08 68.39
C SER A 82 -37.84 -26.27 67.64
N SER A 83 -38.93 -25.80 68.23
CA SER A 83 -40.28 -25.83 67.65
C SER A 83 -40.46 -24.74 66.59
N SER A 84 -39.88 -24.93 65.41
CA SER A 84 -40.27 -24.17 64.22
C SER A 84 -39.76 -24.89 62.97
N LYS A 85 -40.71 -25.49 62.24
CA LYS A 85 -40.48 -25.99 60.88
C LYS A 85 -40.32 -24.78 59.95
N SER A 86 -39.11 -24.29 59.76
CA SER A 86 -38.75 -23.49 58.60
C SER A 86 -37.23 -23.48 58.37
N HIS A 87 -36.86 -23.75 57.12
CA HIS A 87 -35.52 -23.59 56.51
C HIS A 87 -34.52 -24.75 56.65
N LEU A 88 -34.73 -25.76 55.82
CA LEU A 88 -33.65 -26.51 55.17
C LEU A 88 -32.80 -25.54 54.33
N SER A 89 -31.70 -24.99 54.89
CA SER A 89 -30.56 -24.43 54.14
C SER A 89 -29.53 -23.65 54.99
N THR A 90 -29.66 -23.55 56.32
CA THR A 90 -28.65 -22.85 57.15
C THR A 90 -27.56 -23.83 57.65
N PRO A 91 -26.27 -23.54 57.41
CA PRO A 91 -25.18 -24.37 57.92
C PRO A 91 -25.11 -24.30 59.45
N SER A 92 -24.63 -25.37 60.09
CA SER A 92 -24.55 -25.39 61.56
C SER A 92 -23.58 -24.32 62.09
N PRO A 93 -23.91 -23.57 63.15
CA PRO A 93 -23.09 -22.46 63.65
C PRO A 93 -21.72 -22.90 64.19
N VAL A 94 -21.58 -24.18 64.57
CA VAL A 94 -20.29 -24.75 65.01
C VAL A 94 -19.37 -25.04 63.84
N LEU A 95 -19.89 -25.50 62.69
CA LEU A 95 -19.07 -25.65 61.49
C LEU A 95 -18.62 -24.28 60.95
N GLU A 96 -19.44 -23.24 61.06
CA GLU A 96 -19.02 -21.86 60.74
C GLU A 96 -17.89 -21.37 61.66
N ALA A 97 -18.00 -21.60 62.97
CA ALA A 97 -16.97 -21.24 63.93
C ALA A 97 -15.65 -22.03 63.71
N LEU A 98 -15.74 -23.32 63.36
CA LEU A 98 -14.59 -24.16 63.01
C LEU A 98 -13.93 -23.68 61.71
N SER A 99 -14.72 -23.35 60.69
CA SER A 99 -14.29 -22.79 59.41
C SER A 99 -13.58 -21.43 59.59
N SER A 100 -14.13 -20.55 60.43
CA SER A 100 -13.52 -19.26 60.76
C SER A 100 -12.17 -19.41 61.50
N ASN A 101 -12.08 -20.35 62.45
CA ASN A 101 -10.83 -20.67 63.15
C ASN A 101 -9.78 -21.22 62.19
N TYR A 102 -10.18 -22.16 61.32
CA TYR A 102 -9.32 -22.73 60.29
C TYR A 102 -8.78 -21.66 59.34
N THR A 103 -9.65 -20.77 58.85
CA THR A 103 -9.27 -19.64 57.98
C THR A 103 -8.18 -18.77 58.62
N GLN A 104 -8.33 -18.41 59.90
CA GLN A 104 -7.34 -17.61 60.64
C GLN A 104 -6.00 -18.34 60.81
N ARG A 105 -6.02 -19.67 60.99
CA ARG A 105 -4.79 -20.47 61.07
C ARG A 105 -4.08 -20.56 59.72
N CYS A 106 -4.80 -20.76 58.63
CA CYS A 106 -4.22 -20.75 57.27
C CYS A 106 -3.53 -19.43 56.95
N LEU A 107 -4.15 -18.29 57.33
CA LEU A 107 -3.55 -16.98 57.12
C LEU A 107 -2.27 -16.75 57.92
N ARG A 108 -2.16 -17.30 59.14
CA ARG A 108 -0.91 -17.25 59.93
C ARG A 108 0.16 -18.19 59.39
N ALA A 109 -0.25 -19.37 58.91
CA ALA A 109 0.67 -20.32 58.30
C ALA A 109 1.29 -19.77 57.01
N PHE A 110 0.55 -18.99 56.24
CA PHE A 110 1.03 -18.36 55.01
C PHE A 110 2.32 -17.54 55.21
N ASP A 111 2.41 -16.76 56.29
CA ASP A 111 3.59 -15.93 56.57
C ASP A 111 4.86 -16.79 56.76
N ALA A 112 4.72 -17.96 57.39
CA ALA A 112 5.82 -18.92 57.55
C ALA A 112 6.18 -19.62 56.22
N VAL A 113 5.17 -19.96 55.41
CA VAL A 113 5.36 -20.57 54.08
C VAL A 113 6.06 -19.61 53.12
N ALA A 114 5.72 -18.31 53.18
CA ALA A 114 6.35 -17.28 52.36
C ALA A 114 7.85 -17.13 52.66
N ALA A 115 8.23 -17.24 53.94
CA ALA A 115 9.64 -17.25 54.35
C ALA A 115 10.38 -18.53 53.89
N ASP A 116 9.79 -19.72 54.11
CA ASP A 116 10.39 -21.01 53.75
C ASP A 116 10.61 -21.18 52.24
N ARG A 117 9.72 -20.63 51.41
CA ARG A 117 9.81 -20.70 49.94
C ARG A 117 10.61 -19.56 49.30
N GLY A 118 11.27 -18.73 50.11
CA GLY A 118 12.12 -17.64 49.63
C GLY A 118 11.35 -16.59 48.82
N LEU A 119 10.08 -16.34 49.16
CA LEU A 119 9.32 -15.21 48.61
C LEU A 119 9.75 -13.89 49.26
N VAL A 120 10.38 -13.97 50.44
CA VAL A 120 10.95 -12.87 51.20
C VAL A 120 12.44 -13.08 51.38
N ILE A 121 13.26 -12.10 50.97
CA ILE A 121 14.65 -11.98 51.44
C ILE A 121 14.80 -10.60 52.07
N ILE A 122 15.43 -10.56 53.25
CA ILE A 122 15.81 -9.33 53.90
C ILE A 122 17.20 -8.99 53.38
N ASP A 123 17.32 -7.90 52.62
CA ASP A 123 18.63 -7.39 52.20
C ASP A 123 19.46 -6.95 53.41
N ASP A 124 20.78 -6.81 53.23
CA ASP A 124 21.72 -6.30 54.25
C ASP A 124 21.34 -4.89 54.79
N SER A 125 20.42 -4.19 54.10
CA SER A 125 19.83 -2.90 54.49
C SER A 125 18.54 -3.01 55.32
N GLY A 126 18.07 -4.22 55.62
CA GLY A 126 16.83 -4.49 56.34
C GLY A 126 15.55 -4.36 55.49
N GLN A 127 15.66 -4.18 54.18
CA GLN A 127 14.51 -4.10 53.27
C GLN A 127 14.10 -5.47 52.75
N THR A 128 12.80 -5.75 52.82
CA THR A 128 12.17 -6.96 52.29
C THR A 128 12.06 -6.86 50.77
N GLN A 129 12.90 -7.57 50.02
CA GLN A 129 12.75 -7.68 48.56
C GLN A 129 11.95 -8.93 48.17
N SER A 130 11.03 -8.79 47.21
CA SER A 130 10.35 -9.93 46.58
C SER A 130 11.28 -10.59 45.56
N LYS A 131 11.40 -11.91 45.60
CA LYS A 131 12.05 -12.71 44.52
C LYS A 131 11.04 -13.61 43.81
N LEU A 132 9.82 -13.14 43.54
CA LEU A 132 8.83 -13.94 42.82
C LEU A 132 9.19 -14.15 41.33
N ALA A 133 9.90 -13.20 40.71
CA ALA A 133 10.30 -13.24 39.30
C ALA A 133 11.16 -14.46 38.87
N PRO A 134 12.27 -14.83 39.56
CA PRO A 134 13.07 -15.99 39.17
C PRO A 134 12.30 -17.30 39.37
N HIS A 135 12.21 -18.13 38.32
CA HIS A 135 11.47 -19.39 38.30
C HIS A 135 9.98 -19.26 38.64
N LEU A 136 9.36 -18.15 38.19
CA LEU A 136 7.95 -17.84 38.42
C LEU A 136 6.98 -19.02 38.17
N PRO A 137 7.08 -19.80 37.06
CA PRO A 137 6.17 -20.93 36.84
C PRO A 137 6.20 -21.98 37.96
N ALA A 138 7.40 -22.33 38.44
CA ALA A 138 7.58 -23.31 39.50
C ALA A 138 7.10 -22.79 40.86
N LYS A 139 7.30 -21.49 41.15
CA LYS A 139 6.83 -20.86 42.38
C LYS A 139 5.30 -20.72 42.41
N LEU A 140 4.67 -20.34 41.29
CA LEU A 140 3.21 -20.29 41.17
C LEU A 140 2.59 -21.68 41.29
N ALA A 141 3.18 -22.70 40.65
CA ALA A 141 2.75 -24.08 40.80
C ALA A 141 2.82 -24.52 42.27
N ALA A 142 3.94 -24.25 42.96
CA ALA A 142 4.06 -24.55 44.38
C ALA A 142 2.97 -23.85 45.21
N ILE A 143 2.82 -22.53 45.10
CA ILE A 143 1.81 -21.78 45.88
C ILE A 143 0.39 -22.30 45.62
N SER A 144 0.07 -22.57 44.36
CA SER A 144 -1.24 -23.09 43.99
C SER A 144 -1.52 -24.48 44.59
N THR A 145 -0.51 -25.36 44.71
CA THR A 145 -0.69 -26.68 45.36
C THR A 145 -1.01 -26.53 46.84
N TRP A 146 -0.38 -25.58 47.53
CA TRP A 146 -0.71 -25.25 48.93
C TRP A 146 -2.13 -24.72 49.05
N PHE A 147 -2.54 -23.81 48.16
CA PHE A 147 -3.91 -23.28 48.18
C PHE A 147 -4.94 -24.37 47.88
N ARG A 148 -4.68 -25.30 46.94
CA ARG A 148 -5.55 -26.46 46.69
C ARG A 148 -5.71 -27.32 47.94
N VAL A 149 -4.60 -27.63 48.63
CA VAL A 149 -4.61 -28.42 49.87
C VAL A 149 -5.42 -27.70 50.96
N TRP A 150 -5.17 -26.41 51.16
CA TRP A 150 -5.85 -25.62 52.20
C TRP A 150 -7.33 -25.37 51.91
N LEU A 151 -7.74 -25.40 50.64
CA LEU A 151 -9.14 -25.29 50.21
C LEU A 151 -9.86 -26.65 50.15
N SER A 152 -9.13 -27.77 50.22
CA SER A 152 -9.72 -29.12 50.17
C SER A 152 -10.81 -29.39 51.22
N PRO A 153 -10.77 -28.84 52.46
CA PRO A 153 -11.85 -29.05 53.43
C PRO A 153 -13.21 -28.46 53.01
N TYR A 154 -13.23 -27.62 51.97
CA TYR A 154 -14.43 -27.01 51.38
C TYR A 154 -14.85 -27.68 50.05
N SER A 155 -14.24 -28.79 49.65
CA SER A 155 -14.63 -29.55 48.47
C SER A 155 -15.99 -30.25 48.67
N PRO A 156 -16.73 -30.60 47.61
CA PRO A 156 -17.94 -31.41 47.75
C PRO A 156 -17.63 -32.71 48.51
N ALA A 157 -18.50 -33.12 49.43
CA ALA A 157 -18.33 -34.24 50.36
C ALA A 157 -17.21 -34.09 51.43
N ALA A 158 -16.68 -32.89 51.67
CA ALA A 158 -15.75 -32.59 52.77
C ALA A 158 -16.43 -32.01 54.04
N ILE A 159 -15.65 -31.69 55.07
CA ILE A 159 -16.17 -31.19 56.38
C ILE A 159 -17.00 -29.90 56.22
N PHE A 160 -16.61 -28.99 55.33
CA PHE A 160 -17.26 -27.69 55.13
C PHE A 160 -18.10 -27.64 53.84
N ASP A 161 -18.66 -28.78 53.42
CA ASP A 161 -19.55 -28.84 52.26
C ASP A 161 -20.72 -27.83 52.40
N GLY A 162 -21.00 -27.09 51.33
CA GLY A 162 -21.97 -26.00 51.31
C GLY A 162 -21.51 -24.62 51.84
N LEU A 163 -20.32 -24.49 52.45
CA LEU A 163 -19.78 -23.20 52.93
C LEU A 163 -18.95 -22.45 51.85
N HIS A 164 -19.52 -22.26 50.66
CA HIS A 164 -18.83 -21.65 49.52
C HIS A 164 -18.37 -20.20 49.77
N GLU A 165 -19.10 -19.42 50.58
CA GLU A 165 -18.71 -18.06 50.94
C GLU A 165 -17.41 -18.02 51.75
N HIS A 166 -17.25 -18.96 52.69
CA HIS A 166 -16.04 -19.07 53.52
C HIS A 166 -14.84 -19.55 52.69
N ARG A 167 -15.05 -20.50 51.77
CA ARG A 167 -14.03 -20.91 50.78
C ARG A 167 -13.52 -19.71 49.97
N ASN A 168 -14.44 -18.91 49.44
CA ASN A 168 -14.10 -17.74 48.63
C ASN A 168 -13.43 -16.64 49.46
N GLN A 169 -13.86 -16.44 50.71
CA GLN A 169 -13.24 -15.48 51.63
C GLN A 169 -11.81 -15.89 52.00
N LEU A 170 -11.55 -17.17 52.27
CA LEU A 170 -10.21 -17.70 52.51
C LEU A 170 -9.32 -17.51 51.29
N LEU A 171 -9.78 -17.89 50.10
CA LEU A 171 -9.01 -17.71 48.86
C LEU A 171 -8.67 -16.23 48.61
N ARG A 172 -9.63 -15.31 48.72
CA ARG A 172 -9.37 -13.86 48.58
C ARG A 172 -8.36 -13.36 49.60
N SER A 173 -8.48 -13.78 50.85
CA SER A 173 -7.57 -13.36 51.93
C SER A 173 -6.15 -13.87 51.69
N LEU A 174 -5.99 -15.08 51.14
CA LEU A 174 -4.69 -15.63 50.74
C LEU A 174 -4.10 -14.90 49.52
N GLN A 175 -4.93 -14.55 48.53
CA GLN A 175 -4.53 -13.77 47.37
C GLN A 175 -4.09 -12.34 47.75
N ASP A 176 -4.81 -11.69 48.67
CA ASP A 176 -4.46 -10.36 49.18
C ASP A 176 -3.11 -10.36 49.91
N ARG A 177 -2.76 -11.47 50.59
CA ARG A 177 -1.45 -11.66 51.21
C ARG A 177 -0.34 -11.95 50.20
N LEU A 178 -0.66 -12.55 49.06
CA LEU A 178 0.30 -12.81 47.98
C LEU A 178 0.57 -11.57 47.12
N ARG A 179 -0.40 -10.67 46.98
CA ARG A 179 -0.36 -9.48 46.11
C ARG A 179 0.89 -8.59 46.26
N PRO A 180 1.41 -8.29 47.46
CA PRO A 180 2.61 -7.45 47.63
C PRO A 180 3.89 -8.07 47.05
N PHE A 181 3.91 -9.39 46.83
CA PHE A 181 5.05 -10.10 46.25
C PHE A 181 5.07 -10.05 44.71
N ILE A 182 3.98 -9.59 44.07
CA ILE A 182 3.91 -9.39 42.61
C ILE A 182 4.48 -7.99 42.32
N ASP A 183 5.79 -7.92 42.16
CA ASP A 183 6.53 -6.72 41.81
C ASP A 183 6.59 -6.50 40.28
N ALA A 184 7.17 -5.38 39.85
CA ALA A 184 7.32 -5.07 38.43
C ALA A 184 8.11 -6.16 37.68
N ALA A 185 9.13 -6.74 38.31
CA ALA A 185 9.93 -7.83 37.74
C ALA A 185 9.11 -9.11 37.52
N ALA A 186 8.20 -9.46 38.44
CA ALA A 186 7.29 -10.58 38.25
C ALA A 186 6.27 -10.33 37.12
N VAL A 187 5.80 -9.08 36.96
CA VAL A 187 4.91 -8.67 35.85
C VAL A 187 5.63 -8.76 34.50
N GLU A 188 6.90 -8.33 34.42
CA GLU A 188 7.73 -8.49 33.21
C GLU A 188 7.99 -9.97 32.89
N ALA A 189 8.29 -10.79 33.90
CA ALA A 189 8.45 -12.23 33.71
C ALA A 189 7.14 -12.90 33.23
N LEU A 190 5.98 -12.50 33.75
CA LEU A 190 4.66 -12.93 33.25
C LEU A 190 4.45 -12.53 31.79
N GLN A 191 4.84 -11.31 31.42
CA GLN A 191 4.72 -10.82 30.06
C GLN A 191 5.55 -11.68 29.10
N VAL A 192 6.83 -11.94 29.40
CA VAL A 192 7.71 -12.77 28.55
C VAL A 192 7.17 -14.19 28.39
N LEU A 193 6.68 -14.79 29.48
CA LEU A 193 6.07 -16.13 29.44
C LEU A 193 4.77 -16.15 28.61
N LEU A 194 3.96 -15.09 28.68
CA LEU A 194 2.76 -14.95 27.85
C LEU A 194 3.13 -14.75 26.37
N GLU A 195 4.17 -13.96 26.07
CA GLU A 195 4.69 -13.77 24.70
C GLU A 195 5.13 -15.12 24.11
N GLN A 196 5.92 -15.91 24.86
CA GLN A 196 6.32 -17.27 24.44
C GLN A 196 5.11 -18.19 24.21
N LEU A 197 4.13 -18.17 25.12
CA LEU A 197 2.95 -19.02 25.03
C LEU A 197 2.03 -18.66 23.84
N VAL A 198 1.94 -17.38 23.48
CA VAL A 198 1.17 -16.90 22.33
C VAL A 198 1.93 -17.14 21.02
N ALA A 199 3.26 -17.02 21.03
CA ALA A 199 4.11 -17.21 19.85
C ALA A 199 4.32 -18.69 19.46
N GLU A 200 4.28 -19.63 20.41
CA GLU A 200 4.55 -21.04 20.14
C GLU A 200 3.35 -21.77 19.46
N PRO A 201 3.57 -22.41 18.29
CA PRO A 201 2.54 -23.16 17.56
C PRO A 201 2.24 -24.55 18.16
N THR A 202 2.97 -24.98 19.17
CA THR A 202 2.90 -26.32 19.76
C THR A 202 1.73 -26.47 20.75
N HIS A 203 1.13 -27.66 20.78
CA HIS A 203 0.15 -28.13 21.78
C HIS A 203 0.78 -28.22 23.17
N VAL A 204 1.20 -27.09 23.74
CA VAL A 204 1.56 -27.02 25.15
C VAL A 204 0.26 -27.17 25.93
N ASP A 205 0.17 -28.25 26.71
CA ASP A 205 -0.97 -28.52 27.57
C ASP A 205 -1.09 -27.39 28.61
N LEU A 206 -2.07 -26.52 28.40
CA LEU A 206 -2.32 -25.35 29.24
C LEU A 206 -2.64 -25.75 30.69
N SER A 207 -3.09 -27.00 30.90
CA SER A 207 -3.35 -27.55 32.23
C SER A 207 -2.07 -27.84 33.03
N SER A 208 -0.94 -28.04 32.35
CA SER A 208 0.39 -28.24 32.94
C SER A 208 1.19 -26.93 33.08
N CYS A 209 0.73 -25.86 32.43
CA CYS A 209 1.39 -24.55 32.41
C CYS A 209 1.11 -23.69 33.65
N PHE A 210 1.84 -22.57 33.76
CA PHE A 210 1.58 -21.57 34.80
C PHE A 210 0.14 -21.02 34.75
N VAL A 211 -0.49 -21.02 33.56
CA VAL A 211 -1.87 -20.57 33.32
C VAL A 211 -2.88 -21.31 34.20
N ALA A 212 -2.70 -22.61 34.43
CA ALA A 212 -3.54 -23.41 35.34
C ALA A 212 -3.47 -22.98 36.81
N HIS A 213 -2.47 -22.16 37.16
CA HIS A 213 -2.19 -21.71 38.53
C HIS A 213 -2.55 -20.24 38.75
N VAL A 214 -2.90 -19.49 37.68
CA VAL A 214 -3.15 -18.04 37.70
C VAL A 214 -4.37 -17.67 38.57
N GLN A 215 -5.44 -18.46 38.52
CA GLN A 215 -6.65 -18.21 39.32
C GLN A 215 -6.41 -18.40 40.81
N LEU A 216 -5.80 -19.51 41.19
CA LEU A 216 -5.49 -19.78 42.59
C LEU A 216 -4.52 -18.74 43.14
N ALA A 217 -3.49 -18.36 42.37
CA ALA A 217 -2.54 -17.32 42.74
C ALA A 217 -3.12 -15.88 42.72
N GLY A 218 -4.35 -15.67 42.24
CA GLY A 218 -4.98 -14.34 42.23
C GLY A 218 -4.38 -13.36 41.21
N VAL A 219 -3.71 -13.87 40.18
CA VAL A 219 -3.02 -13.05 39.16
C VAL A 219 -3.87 -12.89 37.88
N SER A 220 -5.09 -13.45 37.84
CA SER A 220 -5.96 -13.45 36.64
C SER A 220 -6.20 -12.07 36.04
N SER A 221 -6.46 -11.05 36.85
CA SER A 221 -6.68 -9.68 36.36
C SER A 221 -5.43 -9.07 35.72
N THR A 222 -4.26 -9.38 36.28
CA THR A 222 -2.96 -8.94 35.74
C THR A 222 -2.66 -9.67 34.43
N VAL A 223 -2.89 -10.98 34.37
CA VAL A 223 -2.73 -11.77 33.14
C VAL A 223 -3.67 -11.30 32.04
N LEU A 224 -4.95 -11.04 32.33
CA LEU A 224 -5.92 -10.56 31.34
C LEU A 224 -5.56 -9.17 30.79
N THR A 225 -5.02 -8.27 31.63
CA THR A 225 -4.58 -6.94 31.17
C THR A 225 -3.29 -7.00 30.35
N LEU A 226 -2.35 -7.88 30.71
CA LEU A 226 -1.14 -8.12 29.93
C LEU A 226 -1.46 -8.82 28.60
N LEU A 227 -2.39 -9.78 28.59
CA LEU A 227 -2.75 -10.57 27.41
C LEU A 227 -3.15 -9.69 26.23
N GLY A 228 -3.94 -8.63 26.47
CA GLY A 228 -4.30 -7.68 25.41
C GLY A 228 -3.09 -6.99 24.76
N ARG A 229 -2.09 -6.60 25.57
CA ARG A 229 -0.85 -5.95 25.10
C ARG A 229 0.08 -6.94 24.40
N VAL A 230 0.21 -8.15 24.94
CA VAL A 230 1.01 -9.23 24.38
C VAL A 230 0.46 -9.63 23.01
N VAL A 231 -0.85 -9.83 22.90
CA VAL A 231 -1.48 -10.18 21.62
C VAL A 231 -1.31 -9.06 20.59
N GLN A 232 -1.48 -7.79 20.98
CA GLN A 232 -1.23 -6.66 20.09
C GLN A 232 0.24 -6.63 19.60
N ARG A 233 1.20 -6.89 20.50
CA ARG A 233 2.63 -6.95 20.17
C ARG A 233 2.95 -8.11 19.23
N GLU A 234 2.42 -9.29 19.50
CA GLU A 234 2.64 -10.48 18.67
C GLU A 234 1.98 -10.37 17.30
N ILE A 235 0.77 -9.80 17.20
CA ILE A 235 0.15 -9.48 15.91
C ILE A 235 1.05 -8.53 15.12
N GLY A 236 1.55 -7.46 15.75
CA GLY A 236 2.48 -6.53 15.11
C GLY A 236 3.78 -7.20 14.65
N ARG A 237 4.39 -8.03 15.52
CA ARG A 237 5.59 -8.81 15.19
C ARG A 237 5.36 -9.74 14.02
N LYS A 238 4.24 -10.48 14.01
CA LYS A 238 3.89 -11.42 12.94
C LYS A 238 3.64 -10.71 11.62
N VAL A 239 2.93 -9.59 11.63
CA VAL A 239 2.72 -8.74 10.44
C VAL A 239 4.07 -8.29 9.88
N GLN A 240 4.97 -7.77 10.72
CA GLN A 240 6.30 -7.32 10.29
C GLN A 240 7.19 -8.47 9.80
N ALA A 241 7.13 -9.64 10.43
CA ALA A 241 7.87 -10.82 9.97
C ALA A 241 7.41 -11.30 8.59
N VAL A 242 6.10 -11.29 8.34
CA VAL A 242 5.51 -11.76 7.07
C VAL A 242 5.66 -10.71 5.95
N VAL A 243 5.53 -9.41 6.27
CA VAL A 243 5.45 -8.31 5.28
C VAL A 243 6.78 -7.58 5.08
N ASP A 244 7.56 -7.35 6.14
CA ASP A 244 8.84 -6.62 6.11
C ASP A 244 10.06 -7.54 6.23
N ALA A 245 9.86 -8.86 6.43
CA ALA A 245 10.93 -9.81 6.73
C ALA A 245 11.77 -9.42 7.97
N VAL A 246 11.17 -8.70 8.92
CA VAL A 246 11.82 -8.28 10.17
C VAL A 246 11.69 -9.39 11.21
N ASP A 247 12.82 -9.94 11.66
CA ASP A 247 12.92 -11.04 12.63
C ASP A 247 12.00 -12.25 12.31
N PRO A 248 12.11 -12.85 11.10
CA PRO A 248 11.25 -13.95 10.69
C PRO A 248 11.51 -15.19 11.55
N GLY A 249 10.46 -15.74 12.14
CA GLY A 249 10.51 -17.03 12.82
C GLY A 249 10.69 -18.18 11.82
N ALA A 250 11.12 -19.35 12.32
CA ALA A 250 11.37 -20.53 11.48
C ALA A 250 10.15 -21.03 10.67
N HIS A 251 8.93 -20.65 11.07
CA HIS A 251 7.68 -21.04 10.42
C HIS A 251 6.99 -19.86 9.69
N ASP A 252 7.62 -18.68 9.64
CA ASP A 252 7.05 -17.50 9.03
C ASP A 252 7.35 -17.49 7.52
N GLN A 253 6.30 -17.47 6.71
CA GLN A 253 6.42 -17.32 5.27
C GLN A 253 6.54 -15.83 4.94
N VAL A 254 7.74 -15.39 4.56
CA VAL A 254 7.97 -14.03 4.07
C VAL A 254 7.30 -13.89 2.71
N LEU A 255 6.39 -12.92 2.61
CA LEU A 255 5.63 -12.66 1.42
C LEU A 255 6.35 -11.66 0.51
N GLN A 256 6.13 -11.79 -0.80
CA GLN A 256 6.58 -10.78 -1.76
C GLN A 256 5.81 -9.47 -1.55
N LEU A 257 6.47 -8.34 -1.84
CA LEU A 257 5.93 -7.01 -1.60
C LEU A 257 4.51 -6.82 -2.19
N GLU A 258 4.30 -7.31 -3.41
CA GLU A 258 3.06 -7.16 -4.19
C GLU A 258 1.90 -8.05 -3.73
N SER A 259 2.20 -9.12 -2.99
CA SER A 259 1.21 -10.15 -2.64
C SER A 259 0.26 -9.73 -1.51
N ALA A 260 -0.95 -10.30 -1.51
CA ALA A 260 -1.91 -10.11 -0.43
C ALA A 260 -1.44 -10.84 0.84
N ALA A 261 -1.24 -10.09 1.92
CA ALA A 261 -0.82 -10.59 3.22
C ALA A 261 -2.00 -10.88 4.16
N ARG A 262 -3.13 -10.17 4.00
CA ARG A 262 -4.32 -10.36 4.83
C ARG A 262 -4.82 -11.81 4.91
N PRO A 263 -4.95 -12.59 3.82
CA PRO A 263 -5.47 -13.96 3.94
C PRO A 263 -4.56 -14.89 4.74
N VAL A 264 -3.24 -14.78 4.56
CA VAL A 264 -2.24 -15.59 5.30
C VAL A 264 -2.25 -15.23 6.78
N LEU A 265 -2.29 -13.92 7.08
CA LEU A 265 -2.33 -13.43 8.46
C LEU A 265 -3.66 -13.75 9.15
N GLN A 266 -4.77 -13.69 8.43
CA GLN A 266 -6.09 -14.06 8.94
C GLN A 266 -6.15 -15.56 9.25
N GLN A 267 -5.61 -16.41 8.37
CA GLN A 267 -5.51 -17.84 8.64
C GLN A 267 -4.70 -18.13 9.91
N TRP A 268 -3.54 -17.49 10.07
CA TRP A 268 -2.76 -17.61 11.31
C TRP A 268 -3.54 -17.12 12.54
N LEU A 269 -4.25 -15.99 12.43
CA LEU A 269 -5.04 -15.43 13.52
C LEU A 269 -6.16 -16.40 13.95
N ASP A 270 -6.87 -16.99 12.98
CA ASP A 270 -8.00 -17.89 13.21
C ASP A 270 -7.57 -19.28 13.70
N GLU A 271 -6.49 -19.85 13.15
CA GLU A 271 -6.04 -21.21 13.48
C GLU A 271 -5.18 -21.26 14.75
N HIS A 272 -4.42 -20.20 15.06
CA HIS A 272 -3.41 -20.23 16.13
C HIS A 272 -3.72 -19.24 17.25
N ALA A 273 -3.83 -17.95 16.93
CA ALA A 273 -3.91 -16.90 17.96
C ALA A 273 -5.27 -16.89 18.69
N LYS A 274 -6.39 -16.90 17.97
CA LYS A 274 -7.74 -16.88 18.55
C LYS A 274 -8.00 -18.06 19.49
N PRO A 275 -7.76 -19.33 19.10
CA PRO A 275 -7.95 -20.47 20.00
C PRO A 275 -7.07 -20.40 21.25
N ARG A 276 -5.80 -19.97 21.09
CA ARG A 276 -4.86 -19.88 22.21
C ARG A 276 -5.27 -18.81 23.22
N VAL A 277 -5.61 -17.61 22.74
CA VAL A 277 -6.07 -16.49 23.57
C VAL A 277 -7.37 -16.85 24.28
N GLN A 278 -8.30 -17.51 23.58
CA GLN A 278 -9.55 -18.00 24.16
C GLN A 278 -9.28 -19.01 25.28
N ALA A 279 -8.38 -19.97 25.08
CA ALA A 279 -8.03 -20.96 26.10
C ALA A 279 -7.37 -20.33 27.33
N ILE A 280 -6.43 -19.38 27.16
CA ILE A 280 -5.83 -18.64 28.28
C ILE A 280 -6.90 -17.86 29.06
N ARG A 281 -7.82 -17.22 28.34
CA ARG A 281 -8.91 -16.44 28.93
C ARG A 281 -9.90 -17.33 29.70
N GLN A 282 -10.27 -18.49 29.16
CA GLN A 282 -11.09 -19.49 29.84
C GLN A 282 -10.45 -19.92 31.16
N HIS A 283 -9.13 -20.20 31.17
CA HIS A 283 -8.41 -20.52 32.40
C HIS A 283 -8.29 -19.34 33.38
N CYS A 284 -8.43 -18.09 32.93
CA CYS A 284 -8.45 -16.93 33.84
C CYS A 284 -9.85 -16.68 34.43
N LEU A 285 -10.91 -17.00 33.67
CA LEU A 285 -12.31 -16.69 33.99
C LEU A 285 -13.12 -17.85 34.58
N ALA A 286 -12.74 -19.11 34.36
CA ALA A 286 -13.51 -20.28 34.79
C ALA A 286 -13.76 -20.30 36.31
N PRO A 287 -15.02 -20.28 36.80
CA PRO A 287 -15.32 -20.62 38.17
C PRO A 287 -15.28 -22.15 38.33
N ASP A 288 -14.67 -22.66 39.41
CA ASP A 288 -14.69 -24.10 39.79
C ASP A 288 -16.10 -24.67 40.08
N THR A 289 -17.20 -24.00 39.70
CA THR A 289 -18.57 -24.44 39.96
C THR A 289 -19.31 -24.71 38.65
N PRO A 290 -19.79 -25.95 38.42
CA PRO A 290 -20.71 -26.24 37.35
C PRO A 290 -22.08 -25.69 37.76
N SER A 291 -22.48 -24.52 37.27
CA SER A 291 -23.84 -24.03 37.52
C SER A 291 -24.45 -23.33 36.32
N SER A 292 -25.52 -23.97 35.85
CA SER A 292 -26.72 -23.43 35.19
C SER A 292 -26.59 -22.89 33.75
N ASP A 293 -27.31 -23.58 32.85
CA ASP A 293 -27.53 -23.30 31.43
C ASP A 293 -28.07 -21.89 31.09
N ALA A 294 -28.34 -21.03 32.07
CA ALA A 294 -28.93 -19.70 31.87
C ALA A 294 -27.92 -18.54 31.69
N MET A 295 -26.61 -18.77 31.88
CA MET A 295 -25.57 -17.73 31.73
C MET A 295 -24.62 -17.94 30.53
N GLN A 296 -24.79 -19.02 29.73
CA GLN A 296 -23.92 -19.30 28.58
C GLN A 296 -24.08 -18.28 27.43
N ASP A 297 -25.27 -17.69 27.25
CA ASP A 297 -25.52 -16.73 26.17
C ASP A 297 -24.77 -15.39 26.34
N SER A 298 -24.50 -14.96 27.59
CA SER A 298 -23.77 -13.71 27.86
C SER A 298 -22.26 -13.84 27.64
N ASP A 299 -21.68 -14.99 27.97
CA ASP A 299 -20.23 -15.23 27.85
C ASP A 299 -19.82 -15.47 26.39
N GLY A 300 -20.72 -16.05 25.58
CA GLY A 300 -20.55 -16.17 24.13
C GLY A 300 -20.53 -14.82 23.42
N ALA A 301 -21.39 -13.87 23.83
CA ALA A 301 -21.43 -12.52 23.28
C ALA A 301 -20.15 -11.72 23.60
N GLU A 302 -19.69 -11.74 24.86
CA GLU A 302 -18.43 -11.09 25.24
C GLU A 302 -17.22 -11.72 24.52
N SER A 303 -17.17 -13.05 24.40
CA SER A 303 -16.12 -13.75 23.66
C SER A 303 -16.10 -13.35 22.18
N ALA A 304 -17.26 -13.25 21.52
CA ALA A 304 -17.35 -12.79 20.14
C ALA A 304 -16.87 -11.34 19.95
N THR A 305 -17.16 -10.44 20.89
CA THR A 305 -16.70 -9.04 20.81
C THR A 305 -15.18 -8.89 20.91
N TRP A 306 -14.49 -9.76 21.64
CA TRP A 306 -13.03 -9.70 21.75
C TRP A 306 -12.35 -10.32 20.53
N LEU A 307 -12.91 -11.39 19.97
CA LEU A 307 -12.37 -12.00 18.75
C LEU A 307 -12.41 -11.03 17.56
N SER A 308 -13.47 -10.24 17.41
CA SER A 308 -13.55 -9.21 16.37
C SER A 308 -12.60 -8.03 16.61
N ARG A 309 -12.28 -7.71 17.87
CA ARG A 309 -11.24 -6.72 18.18
C ARG A 309 -9.86 -7.16 17.71
N LEU A 310 -9.57 -8.47 17.73
CA LEU A 310 -8.31 -8.99 17.20
C LEU A 310 -8.21 -8.82 15.68
N ASP A 311 -9.32 -9.01 14.96
CA ASP A 311 -9.38 -8.76 13.51
C ASP A 311 -9.10 -7.28 13.20
N VAL A 312 -9.69 -6.35 13.97
CA VAL A 312 -9.41 -4.91 13.85
C VAL A 312 -7.95 -4.58 14.18
N GLN A 313 -7.38 -5.19 15.21
CA GLN A 313 -5.96 -5.00 15.56
C GLN A 313 -5.02 -5.51 14.47
N LEU A 314 -5.36 -6.63 13.83
CA LEU A 314 -4.62 -7.15 12.67
C LEU A 314 -4.68 -6.16 11.51
N ASP A 315 -5.87 -5.68 11.16
CA ASP A 315 -6.06 -4.70 10.07
C ASP A 315 -5.31 -3.39 10.38
N GLU A 316 -5.31 -2.90 11.63
CA GLU A 316 -4.55 -1.71 12.06
C GLU A 316 -3.03 -1.90 11.93
N ALA A 317 -2.50 -3.05 12.37
CA ALA A 317 -1.07 -3.35 12.28
C ALA A 317 -0.62 -3.51 10.82
N LEU A 318 -1.43 -4.19 10.00
CA LEU A 318 -1.19 -4.35 8.57
C LEU A 318 -1.20 -3.00 7.84
N CYS A 319 -2.21 -2.16 8.11
CA CYS A 319 -2.30 -0.80 7.56
C CYS A 319 -1.06 0.01 7.92
N ALA A 320 -0.64 0.00 9.19
CA ALA A 320 0.52 0.76 9.64
C ALA A 320 1.82 0.32 8.94
N THR A 321 1.99 -0.98 8.72
CA THR A 321 3.17 -1.55 8.05
C THR A 321 3.17 -1.24 6.55
N ARG A 322 2.05 -1.54 5.87
CA ARG A 322 1.89 -1.27 4.43
C ARG A 322 1.95 0.23 4.09
N ALA A 323 1.53 1.10 5.00
CA ALA A 323 1.67 2.55 4.83
C ALA A 323 3.13 3.02 4.73
N ASN A 324 4.08 2.33 5.37
CA ASN A 324 5.51 2.64 5.25
C ASN A 324 6.08 2.15 3.91
N GLN A 325 5.56 1.04 3.38
CA GLN A 325 5.93 0.47 2.08
C GLN A 325 5.19 1.10 0.90
N LEU A 326 4.23 1.99 1.14
CA LEU A 326 3.30 2.45 0.11
C LEU A 326 3.98 3.13 -1.09
N PHE A 327 5.12 3.79 -0.87
CA PHE A 327 5.90 4.33 -1.98
C PHE A 327 6.35 3.23 -2.95
N ASP A 328 6.90 2.14 -2.42
CA ASP A 328 7.42 1.02 -3.20
C ASP A 328 6.29 0.21 -3.83
N LEU A 329 5.16 0.05 -3.12
CA LEU A 329 3.96 -0.55 -3.68
C LEU A 329 3.44 0.25 -4.88
N VAL A 330 3.39 1.57 -4.79
CA VAL A 330 2.98 2.40 -5.93
C VAL A 330 3.98 2.31 -7.09
N ALA A 331 5.28 2.18 -6.80
CA ALA A 331 6.29 2.05 -7.84
C ALA A 331 6.06 0.83 -8.74
N VAL A 332 5.66 -0.31 -8.17
CA VAL A 332 5.48 -1.60 -8.86
C VAL A 332 4.03 -1.86 -9.30
N TYR A 333 3.17 -0.84 -9.25
CA TYR A 333 1.81 -0.94 -9.80
C TYR A 333 1.88 -1.18 -11.32
N PRO A 334 1.10 -2.13 -11.90
CA PRO A 334 -0.11 -2.78 -11.38
C PRO A 334 0.08 -4.11 -10.65
N GLU A 335 1.29 -4.66 -10.57
CA GLU A 335 1.54 -5.99 -9.97
C GLU A 335 1.18 -5.98 -8.47
N SER A 336 1.35 -4.83 -7.81
CA SER A 336 1.03 -4.59 -6.40
C SER A 336 -0.46 -4.45 -6.07
N ALA A 337 -1.40 -4.66 -7.01
CA ALA A 337 -2.83 -4.41 -6.80
C ALA A 337 -3.42 -5.20 -5.62
N ALA A 338 -2.97 -6.44 -5.42
CA ALA A 338 -3.43 -7.29 -4.31
C ALA A 338 -3.04 -6.71 -2.94
N ALA A 339 -1.81 -6.21 -2.78
CA ALA A 339 -1.37 -5.52 -1.56
C ALA A 339 -2.10 -4.19 -1.32
N LEU A 340 -2.47 -3.47 -2.37
CA LEU A 340 -3.29 -2.25 -2.26
C LEU A 340 -4.74 -2.56 -1.84
N GLN A 341 -5.26 -3.71 -2.25
CA GLN A 341 -6.58 -4.18 -1.82
C GLN A 341 -6.62 -4.50 -0.32
N ASP A 342 -5.55 -5.07 0.24
CA ASP A 342 -5.41 -5.26 1.68
C ASP A 342 -5.46 -3.92 2.44
N LEU A 343 -4.71 -2.93 1.94
CA LEU A 343 -4.74 -1.57 2.49
C LEU A 343 -6.15 -0.98 2.44
N ARG A 344 -6.88 -1.13 1.33
CA ARG A 344 -8.27 -0.68 1.20
C ARG A 344 -9.19 -1.27 2.28
N LEU A 345 -9.08 -2.57 2.55
CA LEU A 345 -9.91 -3.24 3.55
C LEU A 345 -9.58 -2.78 4.97
N SER A 346 -8.33 -2.41 5.23
CA SER A 346 -7.86 -1.88 6.51
C SER A 346 -8.12 -0.38 6.73
N LEU A 347 -8.34 0.41 5.66
CA LEU A 347 -8.54 1.86 5.70
C LEU A 347 -9.98 2.27 6.07
N GLN A 348 -10.40 1.94 7.28
CA GLN A 348 -11.77 2.18 7.75
C GLN A 348 -11.94 3.58 8.36
N THR A 349 -10.94 4.07 9.11
CA THR A 349 -11.02 5.32 9.88
C THR A 349 -10.33 6.50 9.17
N ALA A 350 -10.81 7.72 9.46
CA ALA A 350 -10.20 8.96 8.97
C ALA A 350 -8.74 9.12 9.41
N ASP A 351 -8.43 8.84 10.68
CA ASP A 351 -7.06 8.94 11.20
C ASP A 351 -6.07 8.03 10.46
N GLN A 352 -6.51 6.85 10.03
CA GLN A 352 -5.70 5.94 9.21
C GLN A 352 -5.41 6.57 7.84
N ARG A 353 -6.43 7.07 7.13
CA ARG A 353 -6.25 7.76 5.83
C ARG A 353 -5.30 8.95 5.94
N LEU A 354 -5.43 9.77 6.99
CA LEU A 354 -4.51 10.88 7.24
C LEU A 354 -3.09 10.42 7.57
N GLY A 355 -2.95 9.35 8.35
CA GLY A 355 -1.67 8.72 8.67
C GLY A 355 -0.94 8.22 7.42
N VAL A 356 -1.65 7.51 6.54
CA VAL A 356 -1.14 7.03 5.25
C VAL A 356 -0.72 8.18 4.35
N ALA A 357 -1.57 9.20 4.19
CA ALA A 357 -1.28 10.36 3.36
C ALA A 357 -0.02 11.12 3.83
N ARG A 358 0.18 11.25 5.14
CA ARG A 358 1.37 11.88 5.72
C ARG A 358 2.63 11.07 5.40
N ARG A 359 2.65 9.77 5.70
CA ARG A 359 3.82 8.89 5.47
C ARG A 359 4.21 8.83 4.00
N LEU A 360 3.24 8.68 3.10
CA LEU A 360 3.48 8.69 1.66
C LEU A 360 3.98 10.06 1.18
N GLY A 361 3.43 11.15 1.71
CA GLY A 361 3.89 12.51 1.40
C GLY A 361 5.34 12.75 1.81
N GLU A 362 5.74 12.30 2.99
CA GLU A 362 7.12 12.36 3.48
C GLU A 362 8.06 11.50 2.61
N ALA A 363 7.65 10.28 2.26
CA ALA A 363 8.41 9.40 1.37
C ALA A 363 8.64 10.01 -0.02
N LEU A 364 7.61 10.60 -0.63
CA LEU A 364 7.71 11.29 -1.92
C LEU A 364 8.66 12.50 -1.85
N GLN A 365 8.61 13.28 -0.77
CA GLN A 365 9.52 14.41 -0.58
C GLN A 365 10.97 13.97 -0.49
N MET A 366 11.24 12.88 0.25
CA MET A 366 12.60 12.38 0.47
C MET A 366 13.19 11.65 -0.74
N ARG A 367 12.37 10.88 -1.48
CA ARG A 367 12.85 9.91 -2.49
C ARG A 367 12.61 10.32 -3.94
N LEU A 368 11.71 11.28 -4.21
CA LEU A 368 11.29 11.60 -5.58
C LEU A 368 11.30 13.11 -5.88
N LEU A 369 10.84 13.95 -4.96
CA LEU A 369 10.69 15.40 -5.18
C LEU A 369 11.97 16.19 -4.92
N HIS A 370 13.08 15.71 -5.49
CA HIS A 370 14.38 16.36 -5.38
C HIS A 370 15.02 16.62 -6.77
N PRO A 371 15.94 17.59 -6.89
CA PRO A 371 16.51 17.97 -8.18
C PRO A 371 17.16 16.81 -8.96
N GLY A 372 17.71 15.81 -8.28
CA GLY A 372 18.37 14.66 -8.90
C GLY A 372 17.45 13.62 -9.57
N ALA A 373 16.13 13.68 -9.36
CA ALA A 373 15.20 12.73 -9.99
C ALA A 373 14.85 13.17 -11.42
N HIS A 374 14.78 12.25 -12.39
CA HIS A 374 14.41 12.62 -13.76
C HIS A 374 12.92 12.94 -13.86
N THR A 375 12.55 13.90 -14.71
CA THR A 375 11.15 14.33 -14.87
C THR A 375 10.26 13.18 -15.37
N ARG A 376 10.84 12.28 -16.17
CA ARG A 376 10.23 11.04 -16.62
C ARG A 376 9.74 10.18 -15.46
N ASP A 377 10.63 9.83 -14.53
CA ASP A 377 10.33 8.97 -13.38
C ASP A 377 9.25 9.58 -12.47
N ILE A 378 9.27 10.91 -12.31
CA ILE A 378 8.26 11.63 -11.52
C ILE A 378 6.88 11.53 -12.18
N ILE A 379 6.80 11.62 -13.51
CA ILE A 379 5.53 11.48 -14.25
C ILE A 379 5.06 10.02 -14.23
N GLN A 380 5.95 9.05 -14.42
CA GLN A 380 5.61 7.62 -14.31
C GLN A 380 5.03 7.31 -12.91
N MET A 381 5.74 7.72 -11.86
CA MET A 381 5.26 7.59 -10.49
C MET A 381 3.94 8.34 -10.27
N TYR A 382 3.74 9.53 -10.86
CA TYR A 382 2.46 10.24 -10.79
C TYR A 382 1.31 9.41 -11.38
N VAL A 383 1.51 8.79 -12.55
CA VAL A 383 0.50 7.93 -13.19
C VAL A 383 0.17 6.73 -12.31
N HIS A 384 1.18 6.05 -11.78
CA HIS A 384 1.01 4.92 -10.86
C HIS A 384 0.27 5.35 -9.60
N LEU A 385 0.68 6.46 -8.99
CA LEU A 385 0.09 7.03 -7.79
C LEU A 385 -1.39 7.34 -7.96
N VAL A 386 -1.78 7.92 -9.10
CA VAL A 386 -3.19 8.22 -9.38
C VAL A 386 -4.02 6.95 -9.48
N ARG A 387 -3.53 5.90 -10.15
CA ARG A 387 -4.25 4.62 -10.28
C ARG A 387 -4.32 3.86 -8.96
N ALA A 388 -3.17 3.62 -8.34
CA ALA A 388 -3.04 2.89 -7.09
C ALA A 388 -3.87 3.50 -5.96
N LEU A 389 -3.81 4.83 -5.77
CA LEU A 389 -4.55 5.48 -4.68
C LEU A 389 -6.06 5.55 -4.92
N ARG A 390 -6.52 5.56 -6.18
CA ARG A 390 -7.97 5.46 -6.48
C ARG A 390 -8.53 4.08 -6.19
N GLU A 391 -7.73 3.05 -6.45
CA GLU A 391 -8.10 1.67 -6.15
C GLU A 391 -8.11 1.43 -4.63
N MET A 392 -7.13 1.98 -3.92
CA MET A 392 -6.96 1.88 -2.48
C MET A 392 -7.98 2.73 -1.68
N ASP A 393 -8.22 3.99 -2.07
CA ASP A 393 -9.07 4.95 -1.35
C ASP A 393 -10.16 5.53 -2.27
N ALA A 394 -11.36 4.95 -2.19
CA ALA A 394 -12.53 5.43 -2.95
C ALA A 394 -12.95 6.86 -2.56
N THR A 395 -12.58 7.35 -1.36
CA THR A 395 -12.90 8.71 -0.92
C THR A 395 -12.00 9.77 -1.55
N GLY A 396 -10.88 9.36 -2.17
CA GLY A 396 -9.90 10.23 -2.83
C GLY A 396 -9.17 11.22 -1.91
N VAL A 397 -9.30 11.08 -0.59
CA VAL A 397 -8.68 11.98 0.40
C VAL A 397 -7.17 11.86 0.36
N VAL A 398 -6.65 10.63 0.33
CA VAL A 398 -5.19 10.37 0.31
C VAL A 398 -4.58 10.96 -0.95
N LEU A 399 -5.19 10.69 -2.11
CA LEU A 399 -4.76 11.22 -3.40
C LEU A 399 -4.72 12.75 -3.40
N SER A 400 -5.80 13.42 -2.96
CA SER A 400 -5.90 14.88 -2.98
C SER A 400 -4.79 15.56 -2.17
N ARG A 401 -4.38 14.98 -1.04
CA ARG A 401 -3.32 15.55 -0.19
C ARG A 401 -1.93 15.36 -0.79
N VAL A 402 -1.65 14.16 -1.30
CA VAL A 402 -0.32 13.79 -1.79
C VAL A 402 -0.02 14.37 -3.17
N VAL A 403 -1.04 14.52 -4.02
CA VAL A 403 -0.89 15.06 -5.39
C VAL A 403 -0.56 16.55 -5.39
N SER A 404 -1.03 17.32 -4.41
CA SER A 404 -0.88 18.78 -4.42
C SER A 404 0.59 19.25 -4.40
N PRO A 405 1.48 18.74 -3.51
CA PRO A 405 2.93 18.98 -3.58
C PRO A 405 3.57 18.52 -4.89
N LEU A 406 3.19 17.34 -5.38
CA LEU A 406 3.74 16.74 -6.60
C LEU A 406 3.43 17.60 -7.84
N ARG A 407 2.20 18.10 -7.97
CA ARG A 407 1.83 19.05 -9.04
C ARG A 407 2.61 20.36 -8.94
N ARG A 408 2.79 20.90 -7.74
CA ARG A 408 3.59 22.13 -7.54
C ARG A 408 5.03 21.94 -8.01
N TYR A 409 5.62 20.78 -7.72
CA TYR A 409 6.97 20.45 -8.17
C TYR A 409 7.07 20.29 -9.69
N LEU A 410 6.13 19.55 -10.30
CA LEU A 410 6.07 19.36 -11.76
C LEU A 410 5.86 20.67 -12.54
N ARG A 411 5.08 21.63 -12.00
CA ARG A 411 4.91 22.98 -12.57
C ARG A 411 6.21 23.80 -12.60
N ALA A 412 7.08 23.61 -11.61
CA ALA A 412 8.33 24.36 -11.52
C ALA A 412 9.37 23.91 -12.56
N ARG A 413 9.23 22.68 -13.08
CA ARG A 413 10.10 22.11 -14.12
C ARG A 413 9.66 22.52 -15.52
N LYS A 414 10.60 23.06 -16.30
CA LYS A 414 10.35 23.63 -17.65
C LYS A 414 10.14 22.56 -18.72
N ASP A 415 10.71 21.37 -18.51
CA ASP A 415 10.72 20.23 -19.42
C ASP A 415 9.48 19.32 -19.27
N THR A 416 8.70 19.47 -18.20
CA THR A 416 7.57 18.59 -17.86
C THR A 416 6.57 18.42 -18.99
N VAL A 417 6.15 19.52 -19.63
CA VAL A 417 5.16 19.46 -20.73
C VAL A 417 5.67 18.60 -21.89
N ARG A 418 6.95 18.76 -22.25
CA ARG A 418 7.55 18.00 -23.35
C ARG A 418 7.61 16.51 -23.02
N VAL A 419 7.98 16.17 -21.78
CA VAL A 419 8.05 14.77 -21.34
C VAL A 419 6.66 14.13 -21.30
N ILE A 420 5.63 14.83 -20.81
CA ILE A 420 4.25 14.32 -20.81
C ILE A 420 3.76 14.06 -22.25
N VAL A 421 3.99 15.01 -23.15
CA VAL A 421 3.60 14.89 -24.55
C VAL A 421 4.33 13.72 -25.22
N ALA A 422 5.64 13.60 -25.00
CA ALA A 422 6.42 12.48 -25.52
C ALA A 422 5.96 11.14 -24.94
N SER A 423 5.59 11.07 -23.66
CA SER A 423 5.05 9.85 -23.04
C SER A 423 3.65 9.48 -23.55
N MET A 424 2.86 10.47 -23.98
CA MET A 424 1.53 10.23 -24.57
C MET A 424 1.60 9.73 -26.02
N LEU A 425 2.61 10.17 -26.77
CA LEU A 425 2.75 9.92 -28.20
C LEU A 425 3.80 8.84 -28.54
N GLY A 426 4.62 8.42 -27.58
CA GLY A 426 5.67 7.42 -27.76
C GLY A 426 5.21 5.99 -27.44
N ASP A 427 6.03 5.01 -27.81
CA ASP A 427 5.80 3.57 -27.54
C ASP A 427 6.60 3.08 -26.33
N ASP A 428 6.69 3.91 -25.31
CA ASP A 428 7.51 3.62 -24.16
C ASP A 428 6.82 2.62 -23.21
N PRO A 429 7.47 1.49 -22.84
CA PRO A 429 6.89 0.50 -21.94
C PRO A 429 6.50 1.10 -20.58
N ASP A 430 7.23 2.10 -20.09
CA ASP A 430 7.02 2.74 -18.79
C ASP A 430 5.72 3.55 -18.71
N PHE A 431 5.15 3.93 -19.86
CA PHE A 431 3.94 4.75 -19.96
C PHE A 431 2.75 4.00 -20.56
N THR A 432 2.83 2.67 -20.63
CA THR A 432 1.73 1.79 -21.06
C THR A 432 0.43 2.07 -20.30
N LEU A 433 0.49 2.25 -18.97
CA LEU A 433 -0.68 2.61 -18.17
C LEU A 433 -1.34 3.93 -18.60
N LEU A 434 -0.54 4.91 -19.04
CA LEU A 434 -1.07 6.16 -19.58
C LEU A 434 -1.78 5.92 -20.91
N LYS A 435 -1.19 5.09 -21.78
CA LYS A 435 -1.75 4.67 -23.07
C LYS A 435 -3.03 3.84 -22.91
N ASP A 436 -3.09 2.95 -21.93
CA ASP A 436 -4.29 2.19 -21.61
C ASP A 436 -5.43 3.10 -21.12
N GLU A 437 -5.13 4.18 -20.40
CA GLU A 437 -6.15 5.18 -20.00
C GLU A 437 -6.65 5.99 -21.20
N LEU A 438 -5.72 6.34 -22.11
CA LEU A 438 -6.03 6.95 -23.40
C LEU A 438 -7.02 6.07 -24.17
N GLU A 439 -6.82 4.74 -24.17
CA GLU A 439 -7.66 3.78 -24.89
C GLU A 439 -8.97 3.41 -24.18
N ARG A 440 -8.98 3.15 -22.85
CA ARG A 440 -10.21 2.74 -22.14
C ARG A 440 -11.34 3.74 -22.21
N ALA A 441 -11.03 5.03 -22.17
CA ALA A 441 -12.05 6.06 -22.22
C ALA A 441 -12.71 6.16 -23.61
N ASP A 442 -12.04 5.69 -24.67
CA ASP A 442 -12.64 5.59 -26.00
C ASP A 442 -13.74 4.52 -26.04
N ASP A 443 -13.68 3.51 -25.17
CA ASP A 443 -14.68 2.44 -25.06
C ASP A 443 -15.89 2.85 -24.19
N GLU A 444 -15.66 3.55 -23.07
CA GLU A 444 -16.73 3.97 -22.13
C GLU A 444 -17.75 4.94 -22.78
N GLU A 445 -17.33 5.80 -23.72
CA GLU A 445 -18.25 6.70 -24.43
C GLU A 445 -19.02 6.02 -25.58
N GLN A 446 -18.45 5.01 -26.24
CA GLN A 446 -19.14 4.25 -27.29
C GLN A 446 -20.34 3.48 -26.71
N GLU A 447 -20.21 2.94 -25.50
CA GLU A 447 -21.33 2.34 -24.77
C GLU A 447 -22.39 3.38 -24.38
N HIS A 448 -21.98 4.59 -24.00
CA HIS A 448 -22.92 5.65 -23.62
C HIS A 448 -23.68 6.23 -24.84
N ASP A 449 -23.05 6.36 -26.01
CA ASP A 449 -23.73 6.73 -27.25
C ASP A 449 -24.61 5.58 -27.80
N GLY A 450 -24.16 4.33 -27.67
CA GLY A 450 -24.95 3.13 -27.99
C GLY A 450 -26.22 3.02 -27.15
N THR A 451 -26.17 3.31 -25.86
CA THR A 451 -27.33 3.32 -24.96
C THR A 451 -28.26 4.51 -25.22
N LYS A 452 -27.73 5.70 -25.56
CA LYS A 452 -28.54 6.85 -26.00
C LYS A 452 -29.24 6.59 -27.34
N ARG A 453 -28.57 5.93 -28.29
CA ARG A 453 -29.16 5.49 -29.57
C ARG A 453 -30.21 4.38 -29.37
N ARG A 454 -29.99 3.42 -28.46
CA ARG A 454 -31.00 2.40 -28.08
C ARG A 454 -32.22 3.02 -27.37
N ARG A 455 -32.02 4.03 -26.52
CA ARG A 455 -33.11 4.80 -25.88
C ARG A 455 -33.91 5.65 -26.89
N ARG A 456 -33.26 6.23 -27.91
CA ARG A 456 -33.94 6.93 -29.01
C ARG A 456 -34.70 5.98 -29.94
N ALA A 457 -34.15 4.80 -30.23
CA ALA A 457 -34.80 3.78 -31.06
C ALA A 457 -36.05 3.17 -30.40
N ARG A 458 -36.08 3.08 -29.06
CA ARG A 458 -37.27 2.61 -28.32
C ARG A 458 -38.41 3.63 -28.22
N ARG A 459 -38.16 4.92 -28.47
CA ARG A 459 -39.19 5.97 -28.38
C ARG A 459 -39.87 6.29 -29.72
N SER A 460 -39.43 5.72 -30.84
CA SER A 460 -40.00 6.00 -32.19
C SER A 460 -40.92 4.91 -32.73
N LEU A 461 -41.39 3.97 -31.89
CA LEU A 461 -42.35 2.93 -32.27
C LEU A 461 -43.59 2.99 -31.37
N GLN A 462 -44.23 4.16 -31.29
CA GLN A 462 -45.62 4.23 -30.87
C GLN A 462 -46.32 5.40 -31.56
N THR A 463 -47.51 5.09 -32.07
CA THR A 463 -48.53 5.93 -32.70
C THR A 463 -48.23 6.54 -34.08
N THR A 464 -48.68 5.81 -35.10
CA THR A 464 -49.21 6.36 -36.36
C THR A 464 -50.69 6.72 -36.16
N GLN A 465 -51.07 8.00 -36.26
CA GLN A 465 -52.33 8.47 -36.87
C GLN A 465 -52.22 9.96 -37.27
N PRO A 466 -52.95 10.44 -38.30
CA PRO A 466 -52.64 11.69 -38.99
C PRO A 466 -53.53 12.90 -38.61
N ALA A 467 -52.90 14.08 -38.71
CA ALA A 467 -53.39 15.42 -39.06
C ALA A 467 -54.67 16.03 -38.44
N SER A 468 -54.52 17.18 -37.76
CA SER A 468 -55.16 18.45 -38.18
C SER A 468 -54.72 19.69 -37.37
N ALA A 469 -54.26 20.69 -38.12
CA ALA A 469 -54.58 22.13 -38.08
C ALA A 469 -54.23 23.08 -36.88
N VAL A 470 -53.65 24.22 -37.31
CA VAL A 470 -53.72 25.63 -36.80
C VAL A 470 -52.65 26.13 -35.80
N GLN A 471 -51.93 27.18 -36.25
CA GLN A 471 -50.99 28.12 -35.59
C GLN A 471 -51.65 28.96 -34.44
N PRO A 472 -50.99 29.90 -33.68
CA PRO A 472 -49.70 30.58 -33.89
C PRO A 472 -48.79 30.85 -32.66
N LYS A 473 -47.61 31.39 -33.00
CA LYS A 473 -46.53 31.95 -32.16
C LYS A 473 -47.01 32.92 -31.07
N ARG A 474 -46.46 32.84 -29.85
CA ARG A 474 -46.36 33.98 -28.91
C ARG A 474 -45.01 34.04 -28.21
N ARG A 475 -44.33 35.18 -28.41
CA ARG A 475 -43.17 35.69 -27.65
C ARG A 475 -43.63 36.13 -26.24
N LYS A 476 -42.82 35.87 -25.20
CA LYS A 476 -42.84 36.58 -23.89
C LYS A 476 -41.38 36.75 -23.45
N VAL A 477 -40.76 37.90 -23.69
CA VAL A 477 -40.67 39.09 -22.79
C VAL A 477 -40.13 38.74 -21.40
N LYS A 478 -38.82 38.95 -21.25
CA LYS A 478 -38.03 38.93 -20.02
C LYS A 478 -38.30 40.26 -19.29
N ARG A 479 -38.92 40.23 -18.11
CA ARG A 479 -38.99 41.39 -17.19
C ARG A 479 -37.81 41.30 -16.23
N GLY A 480 -36.93 42.29 -16.31
CA GLY A 480 -35.84 42.49 -15.37
C GLY A 480 -36.34 43.12 -14.06
N VAL A 481 -35.69 42.74 -12.97
CA VAL A 481 -35.66 43.52 -11.73
C VAL A 481 -34.19 43.67 -11.36
N ALA A 482 -33.74 44.93 -11.33
CA ALA A 482 -32.40 45.33 -10.94
C ALA A 482 -32.28 45.30 -9.41
N ARG A 483 -31.22 44.68 -8.88
CA ARG A 483 -30.69 45.00 -7.55
C ARG A 483 -29.18 45.24 -7.65
N ARG A 484 -28.78 46.35 -7.05
CA ARG A 484 -27.44 46.96 -6.98
C ARG A 484 -26.37 45.94 -6.58
N ARG A 485 -25.29 45.89 -7.36
CA ARG A 485 -24.05 45.15 -7.08
C ARG A 485 -23.13 46.06 -6.27
N VAL A 486 -22.81 45.65 -5.03
CA VAL A 486 -21.62 46.12 -4.31
C VAL A 486 -20.43 45.42 -4.95
N VAL A 487 -19.41 46.19 -5.31
CA VAL A 487 -18.18 45.69 -5.93
C VAL A 487 -17.31 45.08 -4.83
N GLN A 488 -17.14 43.75 -4.89
CA GLN A 488 -15.93 43.10 -4.37
C GLN A 488 -15.29 42.36 -5.55
N VAL A 489 -14.02 42.68 -5.76
CA VAL A 489 -13.16 42.12 -6.79
C VAL A 489 -12.62 40.81 -6.24
N GLU A 490 -13.13 39.68 -6.75
CA GLU A 490 -12.44 38.41 -6.69
C GLU A 490 -12.30 37.85 -8.11
N VAL A 491 -11.06 37.47 -8.40
CA VAL A 491 -10.54 37.07 -9.70
C VAL A 491 -11.18 35.75 -10.09
N SER A 492 -11.90 35.79 -11.21
CA SER A 492 -12.48 34.63 -11.88
C SER A 492 -11.36 33.83 -12.55
N ASP A 493 -11.23 32.55 -12.21
CA ASP A 493 -10.45 31.63 -13.03
C ASP A 493 -11.04 30.22 -13.05
N SER A 494 -11.16 29.69 -14.28
CA SER A 494 -11.60 28.35 -14.70
C SER A 494 -13.06 27.92 -14.47
N ASP A 495 -13.86 28.17 -15.51
CA ASP A 495 -15.23 27.69 -15.79
C ASP A 495 -15.26 26.18 -16.13
N ALA A 496 -14.64 25.35 -15.29
CA ALA A 496 -14.70 23.89 -15.35
C ALA A 496 -15.20 23.29 -14.03
N SER A 497 -16.13 24.00 -13.38
CA SER A 497 -17.13 23.33 -12.56
C SER A 497 -17.98 22.56 -13.57
N SER A 498 -17.97 21.24 -13.51
CA SER A 498 -19.14 20.48 -13.93
C SER A 498 -20.37 21.23 -13.41
N ASP A 499 -21.36 21.47 -14.26
CA ASP A 499 -22.71 21.73 -13.77
C ASP A 499 -22.92 20.72 -12.63
N GLU A 500 -23.02 21.22 -11.39
CA GLU A 500 -23.31 20.37 -10.24
C GLU A 500 -24.64 19.71 -10.60
N ASP A 501 -24.59 18.43 -10.96
CA ASP A 501 -25.75 17.63 -11.32
C ASP A 501 -26.49 17.42 -10.00
N TRP A 502 -27.27 18.43 -9.60
CA TRP A 502 -27.98 18.49 -8.32
C TRP A 502 -28.92 17.30 -8.11
N ASP A 503 -29.19 16.55 -9.18
CA ASP A 503 -30.02 15.35 -9.23
C ASP A 503 -29.20 14.03 -9.25
N ASP A 504 -27.88 14.05 -8.97
CA ASP A 504 -27.05 12.85 -8.91
C ASP A 504 -27.47 11.92 -7.74
N PRO A 505 -28.02 10.72 -8.01
CA PRO A 505 -28.42 9.78 -6.96
C PRO A 505 -27.24 9.17 -6.19
N ASP A 506 -26.01 9.24 -6.73
CA ASP A 506 -24.79 8.73 -6.12
C ASP A 506 -23.99 9.84 -5.40
N TRP A 507 -24.59 11.03 -5.23
CA TRP A 507 -23.95 12.14 -4.53
C TRP A 507 -23.73 11.80 -3.04
N VAL A 508 -22.47 11.87 -2.61
CA VAL A 508 -22.07 11.69 -1.21
C VAL A 508 -21.41 12.97 -0.70
N PRO A 509 -21.75 13.46 0.52
CA PRO A 509 -21.11 14.62 1.10
C PRO A 509 -19.59 14.41 1.28
N LYS A 510 -18.83 15.51 1.25
CA LYS A 510 -17.38 15.46 1.42
C LYS A 510 -17.02 14.83 2.77
N PRO A 511 -16.05 13.89 2.83
CA PRO A 511 -15.55 13.33 4.08
C PRO A 511 -15.05 14.45 5.02
N VAL A 512 -15.21 14.28 6.33
CA VAL A 512 -14.85 15.31 7.34
C VAL A 512 -13.36 15.71 7.32
N GLU A 513 -12.51 14.81 6.87
CA GLU A 513 -11.05 14.94 6.76
C GLU A 513 -10.60 15.58 5.43
N ALA A 514 -11.53 15.79 4.50
CA ALA A 514 -11.32 16.55 3.30
C ALA A 514 -11.00 18.01 3.67
N GLY A 515 -9.74 18.42 3.48
CA GLY A 515 -9.33 19.80 3.73
C GLY A 515 -9.99 20.78 2.75
N SER A 516 -9.82 22.08 2.95
CA SER A 516 -10.37 23.13 2.08
C SER A 516 -9.90 23.02 0.61
N GLY A 517 -8.73 22.41 0.39
CA GLY A 517 -8.19 22.11 -0.95
C GLY A 517 -8.73 20.83 -1.60
N TYR A 518 -9.64 20.10 -0.95
CA TYR A 518 -10.21 18.87 -1.49
C TYR A 518 -11.04 19.14 -2.74
N ARG A 519 -10.54 18.62 -3.86
CA ARG A 519 -11.30 18.49 -5.09
C ARG A 519 -11.51 17.00 -5.31
N MET A 520 -12.76 16.56 -5.31
CA MET A 520 -13.05 15.28 -5.93
C MET A 520 -12.64 15.37 -7.38
N SER A 521 -11.62 14.59 -7.72
CA SER A 521 -11.30 14.29 -9.10
C SER A 521 -12.43 13.41 -9.63
N THR A 522 -13.62 13.98 -9.82
CA THR A 522 -14.73 13.35 -10.54
C THR A 522 -14.31 12.99 -11.97
N SER A 523 -13.30 13.66 -12.51
CA SER A 523 -12.61 13.19 -13.71
C SER A 523 -11.88 11.88 -13.40
N LYS A 524 -12.49 10.76 -13.78
CA LYS A 524 -11.89 9.42 -13.78
C LYS A 524 -10.61 9.35 -14.63
N ASP A 525 -10.38 10.33 -15.50
CA ASP A 525 -9.28 10.34 -16.47
C ASP A 525 -7.98 10.97 -15.93
N ILE A 526 -6.87 10.27 -16.13
CA ILE A 526 -5.50 10.68 -15.72
C ILE A 526 -5.02 11.86 -16.55
N LEU A 527 -5.40 11.95 -17.83
CA LEU A 527 -4.99 13.04 -18.73
C LEU A 527 -5.60 14.37 -18.32
N SER A 528 -6.88 14.35 -17.94
CA SER A 528 -7.55 15.50 -17.34
C SER A 528 -6.81 15.96 -16.08
N MET A 529 -6.28 15.00 -15.31
CA MET A 529 -5.49 15.28 -14.12
C MET A 529 -4.10 15.85 -14.43
N LEU A 530 -3.41 15.35 -15.46
CA LEU A 530 -2.12 15.85 -15.95
C LEU A 530 -2.26 17.24 -16.59
N THR A 531 -3.33 17.45 -17.35
CA THR A 531 -3.65 18.75 -17.97
C THR A 531 -3.99 19.78 -16.90
N SER A 532 -4.69 19.39 -15.83
CA SER A 532 -4.96 20.25 -14.66
C SER A 532 -3.71 20.69 -13.91
N ILE A 533 -2.55 20.07 -14.16
CA ILE A 533 -1.27 20.56 -13.62
C ILE A 533 -0.92 21.89 -14.27
N PHE A 534 -1.32 22.17 -15.51
CA PHE A 534 -0.95 23.40 -16.19
C PHE A 534 -2.15 24.35 -16.32
N ASP A 535 -1.98 25.57 -15.82
CA ASP A 535 -2.98 26.62 -15.97
C ASP A 535 -3.03 27.13 -17.42
N ASP A 536 -1.91 27.02 -18.14
CA ASP A 536 -1.80 27.33 -19.56
C ASP A 536 -2.04 26.11 -20.46
N ARG A 537 -3.30 25.95 -20.89
CA ARG A 537 -3.67 24.94 -21.91
C ARG A 537 -3.02 25.21 -23.27
N THR A 538 -2.69 26.46 -23.59
CA THR A 538 -2.18 26.84 -24.91
C THR A 538 -0.72 26.44 -25.08
N GLY A 539 0.11 26.60 -24.05
CA GLY A 539 1.49 26.09 -24.04
C GLY A 539 1.57 24.57 -24.15
N PHE A 540 0.63 23.85 -23.53
CA PHE A 540 0.53 22.39 -23.67
C PHE A 540 0.18 21.98 -25.11
N ILE A 541 -0.84 22.60 -25.71
CA ILE A 541 -1.24 22.33 -27.09
C ILE A 541 -0.10 22.66 -28.06
N ALA A 542 0.61 23.77 -27.88
CA ALA A 542 1.74 24.13 -28.74
C ALA A 542 2.89 23.11 -28.65
N ALA A 543 3.15 22.54 -27.47
CA ALA A 543 4.14 21.48 -27.31
C ALA A 543 3.69 20.16 -27.96
N LEU A 544 2.40 19.84 -27.87
CA LEU A 544 1.78 18.70 -28.55
C LEU A 544 1.86 18.84 -30.08
N GLU A 545 1.49 20.01 -30.60
CA GLU A 545 1.61 20.37 -32.02
C GLU A 545 3.06 20.20 -32.50
N LYS A 546 4.03 20.69 -31.71
CA LYS A 546 5.45 20.52 -32.01
C LYS A 546 5.88 19.06 -32.04
N SER A 547 5.57 18.29 -31.00
CA SER A 547 5.97 16.89 -30.91
C SER A 547 5.36 16.05 -32.03
N MET A 548 4.09 16.31 -32.38
CA MET A 548 3.44 15.59 -33.47
C MET A 548 4.04 15.99 -34.82
N ALA A 549 4.38 17.27 -35.03
CA ALA A 549 5.10 17.70 -36.23
C ALA A 549 6.45 16.99 -36.36
N ASP A 550 7.24 16.97 -35.28
CA ASP A 550 8.56 16.32 -35.25
C ASP A 550 8.44 14.81 -35.57
N GLN A 551 7.41 14.11 -35.06
CA GLN A 551 7.13 12.70 -35.41
C GLN A 551 6.72 12.54 -36.89
N LEU A 552 5.83 13.41 -37.40
CA LEU A 552 5.31 13.30 -38.77
C LEU A 552 6.37 13.53 -39.86
N VAL A 553 7.41 14.33 -39.58
CA VAL A 553 8.54 14.52 -40.52
C VAL A 553 9.30 13.21 -40.76
N HIS A 554 9.37 12.34 -39.75
CA HIS A 554 10.09 11.06 -39.82
C HIS A 554 9.24 9.89 -40.32
N VAL A 555 7.97 10.11 -40.66
CA VAL A 555 7.08 9.04 -41.16
C VAL A 555 7.54 8.55 -42.53
N LYS A 556 7.96 7.28 -42.59
CA LYS A 556 8.33 6.62 -43.84
C LYS A 556 7.10 6.21 -44.66
N ALA A 557 7.21 6.29 -45.99
CA ALA A 557 6.21 5.82 -46.96
C ALA A 557 4.78 6.38 -46.78
N TYR A 558 4.64 7.56 -46.17
CA TYR A 558 3.34 8.20 -45.89
C TYR A 558 2.37 7.33 -45.05
N LYS A 559 2.90 6.40 -44.23
CA LYS A 559 2.10 5.52 -43.36
C LYS A 559 2.05 6.08 -41.94
N ALA A 560 1.17 7.04 -41.70
CA ALA A 560 1.00 7.71 -40.40
C ALA A 560 -0.15 7.11 -39.55
N MET A 561 -0.33 5.78 -39.55
CA MET A 561 -1.52 5.15 -38.96
C MET A 561 -1.60 5.32 -37.44
N ASP A 562 -0.45 5.25 -36.76
CA ASP A 562 -0.37 5.38 -35.31
C ASP A 562 -0.59 6.83 -34.88
N GLU A 563 -0.08 7.80 -35.65
CA GLU A 563 -0.30 9.23 -35.45
C GLU A 563 -1.77 9.62 -35.70
N TYR A 564 -2.42 9.00 -36.68
CA TYR A 564 -3.87 9.14 -36.89
C TYR A 564 -4.67 8.63 -35.68
N ARG A 565 -4.31 7.46 -35.13
CA ARG A 565 -4.94 6.89 -33.94
C ARG A 565 -4.73 7.81 -32.73
N ASN A 566 -3.50 8.25 -32.49
CA ASN A 566 -3.15 9.13 -31.38
C ASN A 566 -3.90 10.47 -31.48
N ASN A 567 -3.96 11.08 -32.67
CA ASN A 567 -4.71 12.31 -32.91
C ASN A 567 -6.22 12.14 -32.63
N MET A 568 -6.81 11.01 -33.00
CA MET A 568 -8.22 10.72 -32.73
C MET A 568 -8.51 10.68 -31.23
N ILE A 569 -7.64 10.06 -30.43
CA ILE A 569 -7.78 10.01 -28.98
C ILE A 569 -7.61 11.42 -28.39
N LEU A 570 -6.61 12.17 -28.86
CA LEU A 570 -6.34 13.53 -28.41
C LEU A 570 -7.50 14.49 -28.72
N LYS A 571 -8.16 14.35 -29.87
CA LYS A 571 -9.38 15.11 -30.23
C LYS A 571 -10.50 14.92 -29.24
N LYS A 572 -10.74 13.68 -28.82
CA LYS A 572 -11.81 13.38 -27.86
C LYS A 572 -11.57 14.09 -26.52
N ARG A 573 -10.31 14.19 -26.08
CA ARG A 573 -9.94 14.81 -24.80
C ARG A 573 -9.84 16.33 -24.84
N PHE A 574 -9.14 16.88 -25.83
CA PHE A 574 -8.87 18.31 -25.91
C PHE A 574 -9.92 19.07 -26.74
N GLY A 575 -10.81 18.34 -27.43
CA GLY A 575 -11.81 18.87 -28.34
C GLY A 575 -11.26 19.19 -29.73
N ASP A 576 -12.10 19.02 -30.74
CA ASP A 576 -11.74 19.18 -32.16
C ASP A 576 -11.11 20.54 -32.49
N LYS A 577 -11.53 21.60 -31.80
CA LYS A 577 -11.03 22.96 -32.05
C LYS A 577 -9.54 23.12 -31.75
N ASN A 578 -9.06 22.44 -30.70
CA ASN A 578 -7.67 22.55 -30.25
C ASN A 578 -6.73 21.67 -31.10
N MET A 579 -7.27 20.63 -31.74
CA MET A 579 -6.50 19.69 -32.57
C MET A 579 -6.50 20.05 -34.06
N GLY A 580 -7.07 21.19 -34.44
CA GLY A 580 -7.24 21.56 -35.84
C GLY A 580 -5.93 21.66 -36.64
N LYS A 581 -4.84 22.14 -36.04
CA LYS A 581 -3.54 22.19 -36.75
C LYS A 581 -2.99 20.79 -37.00
N CYS A 582 -3.10 19.92 -36.00
CA CYS A 582 -2.71 18.52 -36.09
C CYS A 582 -3.45 17.78 -37.21
N ASP A 583 -4.72 18.11 -37.42
CA ASP A 583 -5.52 17.55 -38.52
C ASP A 583 -5.04 17.97 -39.89
N VAL A 584 -4.67 19.24 -40.01
CA VAL A 584 -4.09 19.75 -41.24
C VAL A 584 -2.73 19.10 -41.48
N MET A 585 -1.91 18.89 -40.45
CA MET A 585 -0.62 18.21 -40.58
C MET A 585 -0.78 16.75 -41.06
N LEU A 586 -1.73 15.99 -40.52
CA LEU A 586 -2.06 14.64 -40.99
C LEU A 586 -2.67 14.66 -42.40
N GLY A 587 -3.53 15.64 -42.68
CA GLY A 587 -4.08 15.90 -44.01
C GLY A 587 -2.98 16.19 -45.05
N ASP A 588 -1.94 16.91 -44.66
CA ASP A 588 -0.79 17.20 -45.51
C ASP A 588 -0.01 15.92 -45.86
N VAL A 589 0.15 14.96 -44.94
CA VAL A 589 0.78 13.65 -45.22
C VAL A 589 -0.02 12.87 -46.27
N THR A 590 -1.35 12.82 -46.14
CA THR A 590 -2.20 12.10 -47.09
C THR A 590 -2.31 12.78 -48.44
N GLU A 591 -2.43 14.10 -48.48
CA GLU A 591 -2.40 14.87 -49.73
C GLU A 591 -1.01 14.80 -50.39
N SER A 592 0.07 14.76 -49.62
CA SER A 592 1.44 14.55 -50.14
C SER A 592 1.53 13.23 -50.90
N ARG A 593 1.04 12.12 -50.31
CA ARG A 593 1.00 10.82 -50.98
C ARG A 593 0.25 10.87 -52.32
N ARG A 594 -0.89 11.58 -52.34
CA ARG A 594 -1.71 11.74 -53.55
C ARG A 594 -1.00 12.55 -54.61
N ILE A 595 -0.44 13.70 -54.24
CA ILE A 595 0.27 14.60 -55.16
C ILE A 595 1.51 13.90 -55.72
N ASP A 596 2.27 13.23 -54.86
CA ASP A 596 3.49 12.54 -55.24
C ASP A 596 3.20 11.40 -56.24
N SER A 597 2.17 10.59 -55.96
CA SER A 597 1.70 9.54 -56.88
C SER A 597 1.29 10.11 -58.25
N GLU A 598 0.60 11.25 -58.27
CA GLU A 598 0.19 11.93 -59.51
C GLU A 598 1.40 12.46 -60.30
N ILE A 599 2.39 13.05 -59.62
CA ILE A 599 3.60 13.58 -60.25
C ILE A 599 4.44 12.45 -60.86
N HIS A 600 4.64 11.36 -60.12
CA HIS A 600 5.35 10.17 -60.62
C HIS A 600 4.59 9.46 -61.74
N HIS A 601 3.26 9.47 -61.73
CA HIS A 601 2.47 8.94 -62.84
C HIS A 601 2.60 9.80 -64.10
N ARG A 602 2.54 11.14 -63.96
CA ARG A 602 2.75 12.07 -65.08
C ARG A 602 4.15 12.01 -65.65
N ARG A 603 5.17 11.83 -64.81
CA ARG A 603 6.53 11.70 -65.30
C ARG A 603 6.77 10.39 -66.03
N ARG A 604 6.22 9.27 -65.55
CA ARG A 604 6.26 8.00 -66.29
C ARG A 604 5.56 8.06 -67.65
N SER A 605 4.56 8.92 -67.81
CA SER A 605 3.85 9.10 -69.08
C SER A 605 4.47 10.17 -69.99
N GLN A 606 5.33 11.04 -69.46
CA GLN A 606 6.14 11.96 -70.25
C GLN A 606 7.46 11.26 -70.65
N ALA A 607 7.93 11.50 -71.87
CA ALA A 607 9.20 10.91 -72.32
C ALA A 607 10.37 11.46 -71.48
N PRO A 608 11.40 10.64 -71.18
CA PRO A 608 12.58 11.05 -70.44
C PRO A 608 13.26 12.23 -71.15
N THR A 609 13.29 13.41 -70.51
CA THR A 609 13.98 14.60 -71.05
C THR A 609 15.29 14.92 -70.32
N ALA A 610 15.58 14.22 -69.21
CA ALA A 610 16.75 14.43 -68.36
C ALA A 610 17.81 13.34 -68.57
N ALA A 611 19.02 13.57 -68.04
CA ALA A 611 20.08 12.55 -68.03
C ALA A 611 19.66 11.34 -67.17
N VAL A 612 20.00 10.12 -67.59
CA VAL A 612 19.57 8.84 -66.98
C VAL A 612 19.76 8.80 -65.46
N GLY A 613 20.86 9.36 -64.94
CA GLY A 613 21.13 9.44 -63.50
C GLY A 613 20.20 10.39 -62.74
N VAL A 614 19.86 11.55 -63.32
CA VAL A 614 18.95 12.54 -62.71
C VAL A 614 17.52 12.00 -62.69
N GLU A 615 17.08 11.35 -63.77
CA GLU A 615 15.76 10.76 -63.84
C GLU A 615 15.58 9.58 -62.88
N GLY A 616 16.62 8.77 -62.69
CA GLY A 616 16.65 7.74 -61.65
C GLY A 616 16.51 8.32 -60.24
N MET A 617 17.22 9.41 -59.92
CA MET A 617 17.10 10.11 -58.64
C MET A 617 15.71 10.71 -58.43
N VAL A 618 15.19 11.37 -59.46
CA VAL A 618 13.85 11.94 -59.49
C VAL A 618 12.77 10.89 -59.21
N SER A 619 12.91 9.69 -59.77
CA SER A 619 11.96 8.59 -59.59
C SER A 619 11.90 8.05 -58.15
N ARG A 620 12.97 8.25 -57.38
CA ARG A 620 13.11 7.84 -55.97
C ARG A 620 12.86 8.99 -54.99
N LEU A 621 12.71 10.21 -55.49
CA LEU A 621 12.43 11.40 -54.69
C LEU A 621 10.95 11.43 -54.29
N HIS A 622 10.69 11.27 -52.99
CA HIS A 622 9.36 11.30 -52.40
C HIS A 622 9.29 12.39 -51.32
N PRO A 623 8.95 13.64 -51.67
CA PRO A 623 8.88 14.72 -50.70
C PRO A 623 7.61 14.66 -49.86
N LEU A 624 7.73 15.08 -48.60
CA LEU A 624 6.59 15.45 -47.76
C LEU A 624 6.25 16.92 -48.00
N ILE A 625 5.04 17.19 -48.50
CA ILE A 625 4.56 18.53 -48.85
C ILE A 625 3.73 19.08 -47.70
N VAL A 626 4.29 20.03 -46.96
CA VAL A 626 3.73 20.56 -45.71
C VAL A 626 3.13 21.95 -45.88
N SER A 627 2.08 22.27 -45.12
CA SER A 627 1.46 23.60 -45.11
C SER A 627 2.16 24.55 -44.12
N ARG A 628 2.74 25.64 -44.63
CA ARG A 628 3.55 26.57 -43.82
C ARG A 628 2.83 27.20 -42.61
N GLN A 629 1.52 27.42 -42.69
CA GLN A 629 0.77 28.14 -41.65
C GLN A 629 0.34 27.26 -40.47
N PHE A 630 0.27 25.95 -40.66
CA PHE A 630 -0.29 25.02 -39.66
C PHE A 630 0.79 24.20 -38.96
N TRP A 631 1.95 24.07 -39.59
CA TRP A 631 3.10 23.42 -39.00
C TRP A 631 3.89 24.41 -38.11
N PRO A 632 4.48 23.93 -37.00
CA PRO A 632 5.19 24.78 -36.05
C PRO A 632 6.49 25.34 -36.62
N GLU A 633 6.68 26.64 -36.46
CA GLU A 633 7.89 27.37 -36.86
C GLU A 633 9.21 26.76 -36.36
N PRO A 634 9.36 26.29 -35.10
CA PRO A 634 10.62 25.70 -34.64
C PRO A 634 10.97 24.38 -35.34
N THR A 635 10.02 23.74 -36.02
CA THR A 635 10.26 22.52 -36.81
C THR A 635 10.59 22.88 -38.27
N ILE A 636 10.02 23.97 -38.81
CA ILE A 636 10.17 24.35 -40.23
C ILE A 636 11.31 25.35 -40.49
N GLN A 637 11.67 26.20 -39.52
CA GLN A 637 12.62 27.28 -39.77
C GLN A 637 14.06 26.76 -39.83
N PRO A 638 14.79 27.03 -40.94
CA PRO A 638 16.23 26.79 -41.01
C PRO A 638 16.93 27.63 -39.93
N GLY A 639 17.72 26.98 -39.07
CA GLY A 639 18.39 27.59 -37.92
C GLY A 639 17.82 27.25 -36.53
N ALA A 640 16.57 26.77 -36.40
CA ALA A 640 16.04 26.33 -35.10
C ALA A 640 16.63 24.98 -34.62
N ALA A 641 16.95 24.09 -35.57
CA ALA A 641 17.74 22.87 -35.37
C ALA A 641 19.26 23.12 -35.55
N GLY A 642 19.68 24.38 -35.56
CA GLY A 642 21.05 24.80 -35.80
C GLY A 642 21.45 24.85 -37.28
N VAL A 643 21.00 23.91 -38.10
CA VAL A 643 21.48 23.77 -39.48
C VAL A 643 20.94 24.92 -40.37
N GLY A 644 21.85 25.72 -40.93
CA GLY A 644 21.52 26.81 -41.86
C GLY A 644 21.16 26.31 -43.26
N ASP A 645 20.61 27.19 -44.09
CA ASP A 645 20.43 26.90 -45.52
C ASP A 645 21.80 26.60 -46.16
N PHE A 646 21.91 25.44 -46.83
CA PHE A 646 23.10 25.00 -47.54
C PHE A 646 22.76 24.71 -48.99
N THR A 647 23.73 24.91 -49.89
CA THR A 647 23.52 24.69 -51.32
C THR A 647 23.64 23.21 -51.65
N LEU A 648 22.63 22.69 -52.34
CA LEU A 648 22.66 21.29 -52.76
C LEU A 648 23.59 21.08 -53.95
N PRO A 649 24.33 19.95 -53.95
CA PRO A 649 25.05 19.47 -55.12
C PRO A 649 24.14 19.26 -56.34
N PRO A 650 24.70 19.22 -57.57
CA PRO A 650 23.93 19.27 -58.81
C PRO A 650 22.98 18.09 -59.02
N LEU A 651 23.30 16.87 -58.58
CA LEU A 651 22.38 15.73 -58.77
C LEU A 651 21.11 15.92 -57.93
N PHE A 652 21.27 16.23 -56.64
CA PHE A 652 20.13 16.54 -55.77
C PHE A 652 19.39 17.81 -56.20
N GLY A 653 20.13 18.85 -56.59
CA GLY A 653 19.57 20.13 -57.05
C GLY A 653 18.71 19.99 -58.30
N HIS A 654 19.23 19.33 -59.35
CA HIS A 654 18.47 19.11 -60.59
C HIS A 654 17.27 18.20 -60.36
N ALA A 655 17.39 17.17 -59.51
CA ALA A 655 16.27 16.31 -59.18
C ALA A 655 15.13 17.08 -58.47
N GLN A 656 15.48 17.97 -57.53
CA GLN A 656 14.52 18.85 -56.86
C GLN A 656 13.89 19.87 -57.82
N GLU A 657 14.66 20.47 -58.74
CA GLU A 657 14.16 21.40 -59.75
C GLU A 657 13.14 20.74 -60.69
N GLU A 658 13.45 19.54 -61.18
CA GLU A 658 12.57 18.79 -62.07
C GLU A 658 11.27 18.38 -61.37
N TYR A 659 11.36 17.96 -60.10
CA TYR A 659 10.18 17.73 -59.26
C TYR A 659 9.37 19.01 -59.08
N GLY A 660 10.02 20.14 -58.79
CA GLY A 660 9.37 21.44 -58.63
C GLY A 660 8.64 21.90 -59.91
N LYS A 661 9.23 21.66 -61.08
CA LYS A 661 8.64 21.99 -62.38
C LYS A 661 7.36 21.20 -62.62
N THR A 662 7.38 19.90 -62.45
CA THR A 662 6.21 19.02 -62.62
C THR A 662 5.13 19.26 -61.56
N PHE A 663 5.52 19.62 -60.33
CA PHE A 663 4.58 20.07 -59.30
C PHE A 663 3.86 21.37 -59.72
N SER A 664 4.59 22.37 -60.22
CA SER A 664 4.00 23.66 -60.64
C SER A 664 3.00 23.54 -61.79
N GLN A 665 3.20 22.54 -62.66
CA GLN A 665 2.25 22.18 -63.72
C GLN A 665 1.00 21.48 -63.17
N THR A 666 1.14 20.71 -62.10
CA THR A 666 0.06 19.94 -61.49
C THR A 666 -0.82 20.80 -60.57
N LYS A 667 -0.21 21.70 -59.79
CA LYS A 667 -0.90 22.67 -58.94
C LYS A 667 -0.52 24.09 -59.39
N ALA A 668 -1.37 24.66 -60.25
CA ALA A 668 -1.16 26.00 -60.79
C ALA A 668 -1.02 27.06 -59.67
N MET A 669 -0.20 28.08 -59.93
CA MET A 669 0.09 29.20 -59.01
C MET A 669 0.73 28.80 -57.67
N ARG A 670 1.43 27.66 -57.59
CA ARG A 670 2.19 27.23 -56.40
C ARG A 670 3.63 26.86 -56.77
N LYS A 671 4.57 27.18 -55.89
CA LYS A 671 5.98 26.79 -55.97
C LYS A 671 6.40 26.11 -54.68
N LEU A 672 7.27 25.11 -54.78
CA LEU A 672 7.82 24.41 -53.62
C LEU A 672 8.99 25.21 -53.04
N HIS A 673 9.07 25.22 -51.71
CA HIS A 673 10.25 25.65 -50.97
C HIS A 673 10.78 24.43 -50.22
N TRP A 674 12.02 24.06 -50.48
CA TRP A 674 12.62 22.85 -49.93
C TRP A 674 13.14 23.09 -48.51
N LEU A 675 12.93 22.13 -47.62
CA LEU A 675 13.43 22.14 -46.24
C LEU A 675 14.52 21.07 -46.10
N ASN A 676 15.70 21.37 -46.65
CA ASN A 676 16.77 20.38 -46.83
C ASN A 676 17.33 19.82 -45.52
N HIS A 677 17.25 20.58 -44.42
CA HIS A 677 17.74 20.17 -43.10
C HIS A 677 16.92 19.04 -42.44
N LEU A 678 15.69 18.79 -42.91
CA LEU A 678 14.82 17.72 -42.41
C LEU A 678 14.86 16.44 -43.29
N GLY A 679 15.56 16.49 -44.41
CA GLY A 679 15.58 15.40 -45.38
C GLY A 679 16.39 14.20 -44.90
N SER A 680 15.79 13.00 -44.99
CA SER A 680 16.49 11.72 -44.87
C SER A 680 16.66 11.06 -46.24
N VAL A 681 17.77 10.37 -46.44
CA VAL A 681 18.11 9.67 -47.68
C VAL A 681 18.65 8.28 -47.34
N GLU A 682 18.08 7.26 -47.98
CA GLU A 682 18.62 5.90 -47.98
C GLU A 682 19.58 5.77 -49.16
N LEU A 683 20.87 5.61 -48.88
CA LEU A 683 21.94 5.50 -49.87
C LEU A 683 22.47 4.08 -49.95
N GLU A 684 22.73 3.63 -51.16
CA GLU A 684 23.53 2.44 -51.42
C GLU A 684 24.84 2.90 -52.07
N VAL A 685 25.95 2.76 -51.35
CA VAL A 685 27.28 3.22 -51.76
C VAL A 685 28.08 2.01 -52.21
N GLU A 686 28.40 1.94 -53.50
CA GLU A 686 29.30 0.94 -54.07
C GLU A 686 30.74 1.48 -54.08
N LEU A 687 31.66 0.74 -53.47
CA LEU A 687 33.09 1.06 -53.45
C LEU A 687 33.83 0.43 -54.64
N ASP A 688 35.02 0.97 -54.94
CA ASP A 688 35.91 0.43 -55.99
C ASP A 688 36.29 -1.04 -55.74
N SER A 689 36.22 -1.52 -54.50
CA SER A 689 36.42 -2.93 -54.11
C SER A 689 35.27 -3.88 -54.47
N GLY A 690 34.13 -3.35 -54.95
CA GLY A 690 32.91 -4.11 -55.22
C GLY A 690 32.02 -4.38 -53.99
N GLN A 691 32.36 -3.82 -52.82
CA GLN A 691 31.52 -3.85 -51.62
C GLN A 691 30.44 -2.76 -51.71
N SER A 692 29.20 -3.09 -51.32
CA SER A 692 28.10 -2.12 -51.21
C SER A 692 27.68 -1.91 -49.75
N ILE A 693 27.38 -0.66 -49.40
CA ILE A 693 26.89 -0.28 -48.06
C ILE A 693 25.55 0.42 -48.22
N ALA A 694 24.52 -0.11 -47.55
CA ALA A 694 23.24 0.57 -47.41
C ALA A 694 23.24 1.39 -46.10
N VAL A 695 23.11 2.71 -46.20
CA VAL A 695 23.12 3.63 -45.06
C VAL A 695 21.95 4.60 -45.14
N GLU A 696 21.23 4.77 -44.03
CA GLU A 696 20.28 5.87 -43.87
C GLU A 696 21.01 7.08 -43.28
N CYS A 697 20.99 8.20 -43.99
CA CYS A 697 21.72 9.41 -43.63
C CYS A 697 20.90 10.67 -43.85
N SER A 698 21.33 11.78 -43.25
CA SER A 698 20.75 13.10 -43.52
C SER A 698 21.13 13.60 -44.92
N LEU A 699 20.32 14.49 -45.48
CA LEU A 699 20.60 15.07 -46.80
C LEU A 699 21.95 15.80 -46.86
N ILE A 700 22.43 16.36 -45.74
CA ILE A 700 23.77 16.98 -45.67
C ILE A 700 24.85 15.91 -45.80
N GLN A 701 24.73 14.81 -45.06
CA GLN A 701 25.68 13.69 -45.14
C GLN A 701 25.72 13.12 -46.56
N ALA A 702 24.56 12.96 -47.21
CA ALA A 702 24.45 12.54 -48.60
C ALA A 702 25.10 13.54 -49.58
N ALA A 703 24.90 14.84 -49.35
CA ALA A 703 25.48 15.91 -50.18
C ALA A 703 27.02 15.92 -50.10
N VAL A 704 27.60 15.69 -48.92
CA VAL A 704 29.04 15.53 -48.73
C VAL A 704 29.56 14.36 -49.58
N LEU A 705 28.84 13.24 -49.62
CA LEU A 705 29.23 12.10 -50.43
C LEU A 705 29.22 12.40 -51.94
N GLU A 706 28.25 13.19 -52.43
CA GLU A 706 28.24 13.63 -53.84
C GLU A 706 29.43 14.57 -54.14
N VAL A 707 29.78 15.45 -53.22
CA VAL A 707 30.98 16.31 -53.36
C VAL A 707 32.25 15.44 -53.45
N ILE A 708 32.36 14.43 -52.60
CA ILE A 708 33.46 13.47 -52.60
C ILE A 708 33.52 12.71 -53.93
N SER A 709 32.40 12.15 -54.40
CA SER A 709 32.37 11.37 -55.65
C SER A 709 32.67 12.23 -56.88
N ARG A 710 32.26 13.49 -56.88
CA ARG A 710 32.57 14.43 -57.97
C ARG A 710 34.04 14.85 -57.97
N ALA A 711 34.63 15.11 -56.81
CA ALA A 711 36.06 15.39 -56.68
C ALA A 711 36.88 14.23 -57.25
N GLN A 712 36.49 12.99 -56.95
CA GLN A 712 37.11 11.79 -57.53
C GLN A 712 36.98 11.69 -59.05
N ALA A 713 35.83 12.07 -59.63
CA ALA A 713 35.61 12.02 -61.07
C ALA A 713 36.41 13.08 -61.84
N ALA A 714 36.76 14.20 -61.20
CA ALA A 714 37.50 15.30 -61.80
C ALA A 714 39.03 15.07 -61.83
N GLU A 715 39.59 14.37 -60.85
CA GLU A 715 41.02 14.09 -60.74
C GLU A 715 41.38 12.70 -61.29
N ARG A 716 41.65 12.61 -62.61
CA ARG A 716 42.09 11.37 -63.28
C ARG A 716 43.58 11.01 -63.04
N THR A 717 44.15 11.30 -61.87
CA THR A 717 45.59 11.09 -61.58
C THR A 717 45.77 10.23 -60.32
N GLU A 718 46.77 9.33 -60.31
CA GLU A 718 47.06 8.29 -59.29
C GLU A 718 47.44 8.80 -57.87
N ALA A 719 47.14 10.05 -57.51
CA ALA A 719 47.46 10.61 -56.20
C ALA A 719 46.45 10.16 -55.11
N PRO A 720 46.86 10.11 -53.82
CA PRO A 720 45.92 9.80 -52.73
C PRO A 720 44.78 10.83 -52.73
N LYS A 721 43.54 10.32 -52.79
CA LYS A 721 42.30 11.08 -52.90
C LYS A 721 42.00 11.82 -51.59
N VAL A 722 42.51 13.05 -51.44
CA VAL A 722 42.32 13.87 -50.23
C VAL A 722 41.15 14.85 -50.40
N VAL A 723 40.27 14.90 -49.40
CA VAL A 723 39.17 15.87 -49.31
C VAL A 723 39.35 16.66 -48.02
N THR A 724 39.38 17.99 -48.10
CA THR A 724 39.49 18.84 -46.91
C THR A 724 38.12 19.32 -46.44
N GLN A 725 38.01 19.61 -45.14
CA GLN A 725 36.80 20.21 -44.57
C GLN A 725 36.46 21.57 -45.22
N SER A 726 37.47 22.38 -45.56
CA SER A 726 37.28 23.65 -46.27
C SER A 726 36.66 23.45 -47.65
N ASP A 727 37.08 22.42 -48.40
CA ASP A 727 36.51 22.13 -49.72
C ASP A 727 35.02 21.78 -49.64
N VAL A 728 34.64 21.01 -48.61
CA VAL A 728 33.24 20.63 -48.37
C VAL A 728 32.41 21.85 -47.95
N MET A 729 32.96 22.71 -47.09
CA MET A 729 32.29 23.93 -46.66
C MET A 729 32.07 24.92 -47.80
N ASP A 730 33.07 25.10 -48.67
CA ASP A 730 32.98 26.00 -49.82
C ASP A 730 32.00 25.49 -50.87
N GLN A 731 32.00 24.18 -51.16
CA GLN A 731 31.11 23.60 -52.16
C GLN A 731 29.64 23.53 -51.71
N LEU A 732 29.40 23.31 -50.42
CA LEU A 732 28.05 23.25 -49.84
C LEU A 732 27.60 24.59 -49.24
N ASN A 733 28.45 25.62 -49.27
CA ASN A 733 28.24 26.94 -48.68
C ASN A 733 27.77 26.86 -47.21
N LEU A 734 28.42 26.01 -46.42
CA LEU A 734 28.07 25.75 -45.02
C LEU A 734 28.54 26.90 -44.13
N GLN A 735 27.60 27.53 -43.41
CA GLN A 735 27.90 28.65 -42.49
C GLN A 735 28.58 28.21 -41.19
N ARG A 736 28.41 26.93 -40.79
CA ARG A 736 28.93 26.39 -39.52
C ARG A 736 29.89 25.25 -39.78
N GLU A 737 31.12 25.39 -39.27
CA GLU A 737 32.15 24.33 -39.32
C GLU A 737 31.68 23.04 -38.65
N ALA A 738 30.89 23.15 -37.58
CA ALA A 738 30.36 21.99 -36.85
C ALA A 738 29.48 21.06 -37.71
N ASP A 739 28.74 21.61 -38.69
CA ASP A 739 27.88 20.81 -39.57
C ASP A 739 28.69 19.99 -40.57
N ALA A 740 29.75 20.59 -41.13
CA ALA A 740 30.69 19.90 -42.01
C ALA A 740 31.46 18.82 -41.23
N ALA A 741 31.96 19.15 -40.04
CA ALA A 741 32.66 18.21 -39.18
C ALA A 741 31.77 17.04 -38.76
N ALA A 742 30.51 17.29 -38.39
CA ALA A 742 29.57 16.23 -38.02
C ALA A 742 29.26 15.30 -39.21
N ALA A 743 29.11 15.85 -40.42
CA ALA A 743 28.87 15.06 -41.63
C ALA A 743 30.10 14.22 -42.02
N LEU A 744 31.32 14.77 -41.89
CA LEU A 744 32.55 14.02 -42.12
C LEU A 744 32.78 12.96 -41.04
N ASN A 745 32.55 13.28 -39.77
CA ASN A 745 32.66 12.31 -38.67
C ASN A 745 31.69 11.12 -38.82
N PHE A 746 30.50 11.35 -39.40
CA PHE A 746 29.58 10.27 -39.72
C PHE A 746 30.19 9.27 -40.72
N TRP A 747 30.84 9.77 -41.78
CA TRP A 747 31.49 8.92 -42.79
C TRP A 747 32.81 8.32 -42.32
N LEU A 748 33.52 8.97 -41.39
CA LEU A 748 34.64 8.37 -40.64
C LEU A 748 34.16 7.15 -39.85
N GLY A 749 33.03 7.27 -39.14
CA GLY A 749 32.45 6.18 -38.37
C GLY A 749 32.05 4.96 -39.22
N HIS A 750 31.66 5.20 -40.48
CA HIS A 750 31.36 4.14 -41.45
C HIS A 750 32.60 3.62 -42.20
N GLY A 751 33.79 4.16 -41.93
CA GLY A 751 35.04 3.74 -42.56
C GLY A 751 35.17 4.13 -44.04
N LEU A 752 34.34 5.03 -44.56
CA LEU A 752 34.46 5.50 -45.94
C LEU A 752 35.62 6.49 -46.13
N ILE A 753 35.93 7.24 -45.06
CA ILE A 753 37.03 8.20 -45.04
C ILE A 753 37.92 7.95 -43.82
N GLN A 754 39.21 8.25 -43.93
CA GLN A 754 40.18 8.22 -42.82
C GLN A 754 40.92 9.56 -42.71
N PRO A 755 41.28 10.00 -41.50
CA PRO A 755 42.05 11.22 -41.32
C PRO A 755 43.47 11.05 -41.88
N LEU A 756 43.95 12.03 -42.63
CA LEU A 756 45.31 12.03 -43.15
C LEU A 756 46.30 12.35 -42.00
N PRO A 757 47.29 11.49 -41.72
CA PRO A 757 48.26 11.75 -40.65
C PRO A 757 49.12 12.98 -40.99
N GLY A 758 49.05 14.01 -40.13
CA GLY A 758 49.89 15.20 -40.21
C GLY A 758 49.23 16.46 -40.77
N VAL A 759 47.98 16.39 -41.27
CA VAL A 759 47.20 17.56 -41.70
C VAL A 759 45.84 17.54 -40.99
N PRO A 760 45.55 18.49 -40.09
CA PRO A 760 44.21 18.58 -39.50
C PRO A 760 43.18 18.87 -40.59
N ASP A 761 41.98 18.30 -40.44
CA ASP A 761 40.82 18.54 -41.31
C ASP A 761 40.95 18.07 -42.76
N ALA A 762 41.88 17.16 -43.02
CA ALA A 762 42.05 16.48 -44.31
C ALA A 762 41.75 14.97 -44.19
N PHE A 763 40.95 14.46 -45.12
CA PHE A 763 40.45 13.08 -45.11
C PHE A 763 40.81 12.37 -46.41
N VAL A 764 41.26 11.12 -46.34
CA VAL A 764 41.50 10.25 -47.49
C VAL A 764 40.31 9.32 -47.69
N VAL A 765 39.81 9.22 -48.92
CA VAL A 765 38.74 8.29 -49.26
C VAL A 765 39.31 6.89 -49.45
N GLN A 766 38.75 5.91 -48.75
CA GLN A 766 39.20 4.51 -48.86
C GLN A 766 38.55 3.80 -50.06
N SER A 767 39.32 2.95 -50.73
CA SER A 767 38.84 2.10 -51.84
C SER A 767 38.18 0.79 -51.37
N SER A 768 38.38 0.42 -50.10
CA SER A 768 37.83 -0.78 -49.46
C SER A 768 37.50 -0.46 -48.00
N LEU A 769 36.46 -1.10 -47.46
CA LEU A 769 36.16 -0.99 -46.03
C LEU A 769 37.25 -1.68 -45.20
N PRO A 770 37.50 -1.21 -43.96
CA PRO A 770 38.28 -1.98 -43.00
C PRO A 770 37.58 -3.32 -42.71
N ASP A 771 38.33 -4.42 -42.73
CA ASP A 771 37.82 -5.72 -42.31
C ASP A 771 37.32 -5.63 -40.86
N VAL A 772 36.06 -5.99 -40.62
CA VAL A 772 35.37 -5.86 -39.32
C VAL A 772 35.92 -6.83 -38.24
N ASP A 773 36.94 -7.64 -38.54
CA ASP A 773 37.38 -8.77 -37.68
C ASP A 773 38.85 -8.72 -37.20
N ALA A 774 39.43 -7.56 -36.87
CA ALA A 774 40.78 -7.51 -36.28
C ALA A 774 40.91 -6.98 -34.84
N ASP A 775 40.03 -6.10 -34.35
CA ASP A 775 40.31 -5.36 -33.09
C ASP A 775 39.29 -5.58 -31.94
N ALA A 776 38.38 -6.55 -32.03
CA ALA A 776 37.45 -6.84 -30.94
C ALA A 776 38.02 -7.75 -29.82
N HIS A 777 39.28 -8.20 -29.91
CA HIS A 777 39.91 -9.00 -28.85
C HIS A 777 41.36 -8.59 -28.60
N SER A 778 41.55 -7.57 -27.77
CA SER A 778 42.65 -7.50 -26.79
C SER A 778 42.31 -6.47 -25.70
N PRO A 779 42.66 -6.75 -24.44
CA PRO A 779 41.93 -6.33 -23.23
C PRO A 779 42.06 -4.86 -22.83
#